data_AF-A0A956D955-F1
#
_entry.id   AF-A0A956D955-F1
#
_cell.length_a   1.000
_cell.length_b   1.000
_cell.length_c   1.000
_cell.angle_alpha   90.00
_cell.angle_beta   90.00
_cell.angle_gamma   90.00
#
_symmetry.space_group_name_H-M   'P 1'
#
loop_
_entity.id
_entity.type
_entity.pdbx_description
1 polymer ?
#
loop_
_entity_poly.entity_id
_entity_poly.type
_entity_poly.pdbx_seq_one_letter_code
_entity_poly.pdbx_strand_id
1 'polypeptide(L)'
;MSLELSTPSTEGPRFDLRFERGRVQLRLGRPLVLDGLELEHLVVSLDFRGPVDLRGGARRFRHHRGRVVELRARVRPTKLATSAAEARTLRVDDAHAARLRLAYRDEAGVLSLDGALAFDGVDLVWQPRELGWVRGSPRSAWDRFARLATALGSRAEPTTGTMRFERPVRAILAELFLPHGWRVPDERGCGLRATDDGESIVLEAGERIVGPRLPQAPSLDFEASEPSGAPGALRASLDAADLDAAVRAHRELRGWLAAEAALAIAERFEHALEPDALVDWLLRGLASFPEDERAWRRWTSRLAERGALGALRLADVALAGPLSRASRAELAVRAATGVLDAFGDPQWSDEPGVDPMLERRLRRIVSEASALAPESGRVLAARAALAHREGSLAEAARFWERAADAAEDRATASDWRRRAGQLLLGLEGPAAAEPLLRRALEESSNGPEVLTELASVLVERGDLIGAEELYARLLKEPHERGPERRAALLCAARHHLERGAPDRARPFLSELGDDPVSLEMQDELSDADADDVANEPLSGEHSVVLYASPETSQVLSPSGQVALDDFDDEGLGEEDELFDDEGVLEELDDDALDQLFEESPRPRHLRAVDKDDPLESLVLGTAKREAGGDAGHLDSWLPRLGAKPPASIPPNLPPPPLPPSGLPPMTRSPSGPPVTLVSVADDELRALLEAVAESDDPGALLEGALEEALTDADADGVRRVLRVLQRVDDFAGAAALAARARRLLERLDEEP
;
A
#
# COMPACT_ATOMS: atom_id res chain seq x y z
N MET A 1 11.74 4.76 -31.32
CA MET A 1 10.71 4.94 -30.29
C MET A 1 9.37 4.62 -30.93
N SER A 2 8.82 3.46 -30.63
CA SER A 2 7.41 3.14 -30.94
C SER A 2 6.66 3.36 -29.63
N LEU A 3 5.79 4.35 -29.59
CA LEU A 3 4.93 4.56 -28.41
C LEU A 3 3.75 3.62 -28.64
N GLU A 4 3.63 2.55 -27.87
CA GLU A 4 2.50 1.62 -27.97
C GLU A 4 1.23 2.29 -27.43
N LEU A 5 0.71 3.25 -28.19
CA LEU A 5 -0.58 3.86 -27.96
C LEU A 5 -1.65 2.86 -28.43
N SER A 6 -2.73 2.74 -27.66
CA SER A 6 -3.87 1.83 -27.89
C SER A 6 -4.36 1.75 -29.34
N THR A 7 -5.11 0.67 -29.65
CA THR A 7 -5.65 0.37 -30.99
C THR A 7 -6.13 1.61 -31.73
N PRO A 8 -5.58 1.90 -32.93
CA PRO A 8 -5.94 3.11 -33.66
C PRO A 8 -7.43 3.12 -33.98
N SER A 9 -8.04 4.31 -33.95
CA SER A 9 -9.45 4.46 -34.32
C SER A 9 -9.70 3.77 -35.67
N THR A 10 -10.79 3.01 -35.78
CA THR A 10 -11.14 2.26 -37.01
C THR A 10 -11.25 3.16 -38.24
N GLU A 11 -11.43 4.47 -38.05
CA GLU A 11 -11.45 5.44 -39.14
C GLU A 11 -10.10 6.16 -39.30
N GLY A 12 -9.28 5.71 -40.25
CA GLY A 12 -8.00 6.35 -40.56
C GLY A 12 -8.07 7.83 -41.01
N PRO A 13 -6.91 8.46 -41.24
CA PRO A 13 -6.82 9.90 -41.46
C PRO A 13 -7.56 10.35 -42.74
N ARG A 14 -8.33 11.44 -42.62
CA ARG A 14 -9.05 12.07 -43.74
C ARG A 14 -8.38 13.37 -44.11
N PHE A 15 -8.05 13.52 -45.39
CA PHE A 15 -7.33 14.67 -45.92
C PHE A 15 -8.11 15.38 -47.01
N ASP A 16 -8.11 16.71 -46.91
CA ASP A 16 -8.53 17.61 -47.98
C ASP A 16 -7.32 17.96 -48.85
N LEU A 17 -7.50 17.87 -50.17
CA LEU A 17 -6.50 18.27 -51.14
C LEU A 17 -6.62 19.76 -51.45
N ARG A 18 -5.53 20.51 -51.30
CA ARG A 18 -5.44 21.92 -51.71
C ARG A 18 -4.28 22.15 -52.65
N PHE A 19 -4.44 23.07 -53.57
CA PHE A 19 -3.40 23.49 -54.50
C PHE A 19 -3.06 24.95 -54.19
N GLU A 20 -1.88 25.17 -53.60
CA GLU A 20 -1.46 26.50 -53.17
C GLU A 20 -0.05 26.78 -53.67
N ARG A 21 0.13 27.90 -54.39
CA ARG A 21 1.44 28.34 -54.90
C ARG A 21 2.19 27.27 -55.71
N GLY A 22 1.45 26.50 -56.50
CA GLY A 22 2.02 25.42 -57.33
C GLY A 22 2.44 24.17 -56.55
N ARG A 23 2.08 24.06 -55.26
CA ARG A 23 2.29 22.86 -54.44
C ARG A 23 0.97 22.19 -54.12
N VAL A 24 1.01 20.86 -54.03
CA VAL A 24 -0.12 20.06 -53.54
C VAL A 24 0.01 19.95 -52.02
N GLN A 25 -1.01 20.37 -51.29
CA GLN A 25 -1.10 20.25 -49.84
C GLN A 25 -2.19 19.24 -49.46
N LEU A 26 -1.89 18.44 -48.44
CA LEU A 26 -2.85 17.63 -47.72
C LEU A 26 -3.16 18.34 -46.39
N ARG A 27 -4.43 18.68 -46.16
CA ARG A 27 -4.88 19.23 -44.87
C ARG A 27 -5.74 18.21 -44.15
N LEU A 28 -5.42 17.96 -42.89
CA LEU A 28 -6.23 17.07 -42.07
C LEU A 28 -7.64 17.64 -41.95
N GLY A 29 -8.64 16.91 -42.43
CA GLY A 29 -10.03 17.39 -42.52
C GLY A 29 -10.80 17.30 -41.20
N ARG A 30 -10.26 16.57 -40.21
CA ARG A 30 -10.80 16.43 -38.86
C ARG A 30 -9.71 15.99 -37.88
N PRO A 31 -9.80 16.34 -36.59
CA PRO A 31 -8.85 15.87 -35.59
C PRO A 31 -8.71 14.35 -35.58
N LEU A 32 -7.50 13.85 -35.34
CA LEU A 32 -7.24 12.43 -35.09
C LEU A 32 -6.96 12.24 -33.62
N VAL A 33 -7.73 11.35 -33.00
CA VAL A 33 -7.59 11.05 -31.57
C VAL A 33 -7.08 9.62 -31.43
N LEU A 34 -5.95 9.49 -30.75
CA LEU A 34 -5.46 8.26 -30.13
C LEU A 34 -5.48 8.46 -28.61
N ASP A 35 -5.48 7.39 -27.82
CA ASP A 35 -5.51 7.54 -26.36
C ASP A 35 -4.34 8.42 -25.89
N GLY A 36 -4.67 9.58 -25.30
CA GLY A 36 -3.69 10.56 -24.86
C GLY A 36 -3.12 11.51 -25.91
N LEU A 37 -3.50 11.41 -27.17
CA LEU A 37 -2.93 12.20 -28.26
C LEU A 37 -4.04 12.66 -29.21
N GLU A 38 -4.16 13.96 -29.42
CA GLU A 38 -5.08 14.56 -30.39
C GLU A 38 -4.30 15.40 -31.40
N LEU A 39 -4.23 14.93 -32.65
CA LEU A 39 -3.71 15.72 -33.77
C LEU A 39 -4.84 16.59 -34.32
N GLU A 40 -4.88 17.85 -33.89
CA GLU A 40 -5.93 18.81 -34.23
C GLU A 40 -5.79 19.34 -35.65
N HIS A 41 -4.55 19.64 -36.05
CA HIS A 41 -4.23 20.29 -37.30
C HIS A 41 -2.96 19.69 -37.89
N LEU A 42 -3.00 19.39 -39.18
CA LEU A 42 -1.83 18.98 -39.93
C LEU A 42 -1.96 19.44 -41.39
N VAL A 43 -0.94 20.12 -41.87
CA VAL A 43 -0.75 20.49 -43.26
C VAL A 43 0.54 19.88 -43.77
N VAL A 44 0.45 19.03 -44.79
CA VAL A 44 1.59 18.38 -45.43
C VAL A 44 1.72 18.89 -46.86
N SER A 45 2.87 19.45 -47.23
CA SER A 45 3.22 19.77 -48.61
C SER A 45 3.81 18.54 -49.28
N LEU A 46 3.31 18.15 -50.44
CA LEU A 46 3.83 17.03 -51.20
C LEU A 46 4.87 17.48 -52.22
N ASP A 47 5.97 16.73 -52.32
CA ASP A 47 6.95 16.92 -53.39
C ASP A 47 6.43 16.22 -54.65
N PHE A 48 5.75 16.99 -55.50
CA PHE A 48 5.18 16.48 -56.74
C PHE A 48 5.77 17.18 -57.97
N ARG A 49 6.22 16.39 -58.95
CA ARG A 49 6.71 16.87 -60.25
C ARG A 49 5.96 16.09 -61.35
N GLY A 50 4.87 16.67 -61.88
CA GLY A 50 4.12 16.05 -62.98
C GLY A 50 2.62 16.38 -63.00
N PRO A 51 1.85 15.74 -63.88
CA PRO A 51 0.39 15.77 -63.87
C PRO A 51 -0.19 14.95 -62.70
N VAL A 52 -1.22 15.48 -62.04
CA VAL A 52 -1.85 14.88 -60.86
C VAL A 52 -3.18 14.22 -61.24
N ASP A 53 -3.34 12.93 -60.95
CA ASP A 53 -4.65 12.27 -61.04
C ASP A 53 -5.45 12.47 -59.75
N LEU A 54 -6.56 13.19 -59.86
CA LEU A 54 -7.46 13.53 -58.75
C LEU A 54 -8.57 12.50 -58.51
N ARG A 55 -8.76 11.51 -59.40
CA ARG A 55 -9.92 10.60 -59.36
C ARG A 55 -10.02 9.74 -58.09
N GLY A 56 -8.90 9.54 -57.37
CA GLY A 56 -8.88 8.80 -56.09
C GLY A 56 -8.77 9.67 -54.84
N GLY A 57 -8.90 10.99 -54.97
CA GLY A 57 -8.78 11.94 -53.86
C GLY A 57 -7.44 11.83 -53.12
N ALA A 58 -7.44 12.22 -51.84
CA ALA A 58 -6.22 12.27 -51.04
C ALA A 58 -5.54 10.91 -50.85
N ARG A 59 -6.28 9.80 -50.91
CA ARG A 59 -5.75 8.44 -50.73
C ARG A 59 -4.70 8.06 -51.78
N ARG A 60 -4.72 8.66 -52.98
CA ARG A 60 -3.69 8.45 -54.01
C ARG A 60 -2.32 8.93 -53.57
N PHE A 61 -2.27 9.86 -52.63
CA PHE A 61 -1.04 10.48 -52.16
C PHE A 61 -0.41 9.76 -50.97
N ARG A 62 -1.02 8.70 -50.44
CA ARG A 62 -0.56 8.00 -49.23
C ARG A 62 0.89 7.49 -49.29
N HIS A 63 1.44 7.24 -50.49
CA HIS A 63 2.82 6.77 -50.68
C HIS A 63 3.82 7.89 -51.02
N HIS A 64 3.33 9.12 -51.24
CA HIS A 64 4.17 10.24 -51.67
C HIS A 64 4.97 10.80 -50.50
N ARG A 65 6.17 11.33 -50.81
CA ARG A 65 6.96 12.08 -49.83
C ARG A 65 6.26 13.42 -49.57
N GLY A 66 5.99 13.69 -48.30
CA GLY A 66 5.45 14.95 -47.84
C GLY A 66 6.37 15.59 -46.82
N ARG A 67 6.28 16.90 -46.68
CA ARG A 67 6.92 17.69 -45.64
C ARG A 67 5.84 18.36 -44.79
N VAL A 68 5.99 18.34 -43.48
CA VAL A 68 5.11 19.08 -42.57
C VAL A 68 5.29 20.57 -42.84
N VAL A 69 4.18 21.29 -43.00
CA VAL A 69 4.15 22.76 -43.15
C VAL A 69 3.64 23.40 -41.86
N GLU A 70 2.59 22.79 -41.30
CA GLU A 70 1.97 23.17 -40.04
C GLU A 70 1.49 21.89 -39.34
N LEU A 71 1.68 21.80 -38.03
CA LEU A 71 1.15 20.75 -37.18
C LEU A 71 0.78 21.36 -35.83
N ARG A 72 -0.34 20.90 -35.27
CA ARG A 72 -0.72 21.14 -33.89
C ARG A 72 -1.27 19.85 -33.31
N ALA A 73 -0.59 19.33 -32.29
CA ALA A 73 -0.99 18.12 -31.59
C ALA A 73 -1.07 18.41 -30.09
N ARG A 74 -2.16 18.00 -29.45
CA ARG A 74 -2.30 17.95 -28.00
C ARG A 74 -1.86 16.59 -27.50
N VAL A 75 -1.00 16.59 -26.50
CA VAL A 75 -0.54 15.37 -25.86
C VAL A 75 -0.86 15.46 -24.38
N ARG A 76 -1.73 14.56 -23.90
CA ARG A 76 -2.05 14.45 -22.48
C ARG A 76 -0.92 13.71 -21.78
N PRO A 77 -0.14 14.39 -20.91
CA PRO A 77 1.05 13.79 -20.32
C PRO A 77 0.72 12.57 -19.46
N THR A 78 -0.43 12.60 -18.77
CA THR A 78 -0.96 11.50 -17.96
C THR A 78 -1.13 10.20 -18.76
N LYS A 79 -1.43 10.30 -20.06
CA LYS A 79 -1.63 9.14 -20.93
C LYS A 79 -0.35 8.64 -21.59
N LEU A 80 0.60 9.53 -21.84
CA LEU A 80 1.95 9.12 -22.22
C LEU A 80 2.61 8.29 -21.13
N ALA A 81 2.47 8.71 -19.87
CA ALA A 81 2.98 7.98 -18.72
C ALA A 81 2.37 6.56 -18.64
N THR A 82 1.08 6.39 -18.96
CA THR A 82 0.42 5.07 -18.95
C THR A 82 0.83 4.14 -20.10
N SER A 83 1.49 4.64 -21.14
CA SER A 83 1.92 3.82 -22.30
C SER A 83 3.32 3.22 -22.14
N ALA A 84 4.14 3.74 -21.23
CA ALA A 84 5.28 2.98 -20.75
C ALA A 84 4.73 1.83 -19.89
N ALA A 85 5.29 0.61 -20.02
CA ALA A 85 4.95 -0.54 -19.16
C ALA A 85 5.08 -0.23 -17.63
N GLU A 86 5.68 0.91 -17.33
CA GLU A 86 5.85 1.60 -16.06
C GLU A 86 4.71 2.60 -15.71
N ALA A 87 3.52 2.45 -16.26
CA ALA A 87 2.35 3.32 -16.01
C ALA A 87 2.02 3.61 -14.53
N ARG A 88 2.40 2.71 -13.62
CA ARG A 88 2.19 2.83 -12.17
C ARG A 88 3.26 3.64 -11.45
N THR A 89 4.39 3.90 -12.12
CA THR A 89 5.57 4.53 -11.54
C THR A 89 5.77 5.95 -12.04
N LEU A 90 5.12 6.42 -13.10
CA LEU A 90 5.33 7.78 -13.60
C LEU A 90 4.04 8.61 -13.59
N ARG A 91 4.12 9.82 -13.04
CA ARG A 91 3.05 10.82 -13.02
C ARG A 91 3.57 12.17 -13.49
N VAL A 92 2.71 12.93 -14.16
CA VAL A 92 2.97 14.35 -14.43
C VAL A 92 2.20 15.16 -13.39
N ASP A 93 2.94 15.87 -12.54
CA ASP A 93 2.38 16.64 -11.43
C ASP A 93 1.97 18.04 -11.88
N ASP A 94 2.76 18.65 -12.76
CA ASP A 94 2.53 19.98 -13.29
C ASP A 94 3.17 20.13 -14.66
N ALA A 95 2.51 20.86 -15.55
CA ALA A 95 3.07 21.33 -16.79
C ALA A 95 2.74 22.82 -16.87
N HIS A 96 3.75 23.68 -16.98
CA HIS A 96 3.50 25.12 -17.13
C HIS A 96 4.61 25.80 -17.91
N ALA A 97 4.27 26.58 -18.94
CA ALA A 97 5.17 27.50 -19.63
C ALA A 97 6.52 26.87 -20.07
N ALA A 98 6.46 25.68 -20.68
CA ALA A 98 7.63 24.88 -21.07
C ALA A 98 8.46 24.33 -19.89
N ARG A 99 7.87 24.24 -18.70
CA ARG A 99 8.34 23.40 -17.60
C ARG A 99 7.45 22.18 -17.48
N LEU A 100 8.07 21.07 -17.14
CA LEU A 100 7.40 19.80 -16.91
C LEU A 100 7.91 19.23 -15.60
N ARG A 101 6.99 19.02 -14.66
CA ARG A 101 7.26 18.32 -13.40
C ARG A 101 6.74 16.90 -13.50
N LEU A 102 7.67 15.96 -13.37
CA LEU A 102 7.40 14.53 -13.35
C LEU A 102 7.63 14.00 -11.94
N ALA A 103 6.82 13.05 -11.50
CA ALA A 103 7.06 12.26 -10.31
C ALA A 103 7.20 10.80 -10.74
N TYR A 104 8.38 10.24 -10.50
CA TYR A 104 8.70 8.84 -10.73
C TYR A 104 8.76 8.09 -9.40
N ARG A 105 8.16 6.92 -9.32
CA ARG A 105 8.06 6.12 -8.11
C ARG A 105 8.60 4.73 -8.37
N ASP A 106 9.65 4.36 -7.67
CA ASP A 106 10.18 3.01 -7.69
C ASP A 106 10.12 2.40 -6.28
N GLU A 107 10.77 1.25 -6.10
CA GLU A 107 10.86 0.55 -4.81
C GLU A 107 11.52 1.40 -3.72
N ALA A 108 12.30 2.42 -4.08
CA ALA A 108 12.96 3.30 -3.14
C ALA A 108 12.13 4.57 -2.80
N GLY A 109 10.92 4.68 -3.33
CA GLY A 109 10.01 5.80 -3.08
C GLY A 109 9.87 6.73 -4.28
N VAL A 110 9.56 8.00 -4.03
CA VAL A 110 9.28 9.00 -5.09
C VAL A 110 10.50 9.87 -5.39
N LEU A 111 10.76 10.04 -6.68
CA LEU A 111 11.70 10.97 -7.30
C LEU A 111 10.91 12.00 -8.11
N SER A 112 10.89 13.24 -7.64
CA SER A 112 10.36 14.39 -8.36
C SER A 112 11.42 14.99 -9.26
N LEU A 113 11.02 15.36 -10.47
CA LEU A 113 11.86 15.86 -11.55
C LEU A 113 11.22 17.14 -12.07
N ASP A 114 11.80 18.31 -11.82
CA ASP A 114 11.38 19.56 -12.46
C ASP A 114 12.37 19.86 -13.58
N GLY A 115 11.89 20.07 -14.80
CA GLY A 115 12.78 20.38 -15.91
C GLY A 115 12.12 21.25 -16.98
N ALA A 116 12.98 21.89 -17.78
CA ALA A 116 12.56 22.72 -18.89
C ALA A 116 12.51 21.89 -20.19
N LEU A 117 11.43 22.05 -20.94
CA LEU A 117 11.24 21.51 -22.28
C LEU A 117 11.69 22.55 -23.31
N ALA A 118 12.49 22.13 -24.28
CA ALA A 118 12.84 22.94 -25.43
C ALA A 118 13.10 22.06 -26.65
N PHE A 119 13.12 22.65 -27.83
CA PHE A 119 13.51 21.94 -29.05
C PHE A 119 14.92 22.32 -29.46
N ASP A 120 15.77 21.31 -29.69
CA ASP A 120 17.06 21.45 -30.38
C ASP A 120 16.91 20.91 -31.81
N GLY A 121 16.65 21.82 -32.74
CA GLY A 121 16.26 21.47 -34.10
C GLY A 121 14.91 20.74 -34.12
N VAL A 122 14.93 19.45 -34.46
CA VAL A 122 13.74 18.58 -34.50
C VAL A 122 13.60 17.69 -33.27
N ASP A 123 14.59 17.69 -32.37
CA ASP A 123 14.59 16.86 -31.17
C ASP A 123 14.01 17.65 -30.01
N LEU A 124 13.20 16.98 -29.19
CA LEU A 124 12.73 17.56 -27.94
C LEU A 124 13.75 17.24 -26.86
N VAL A 125 14.18 18.28 -26.17
CA VAL A 125 15.16 18.24 -25.11
C VAL A 125 14.44 18.59 -23.81
N TRP A 126 14.56 17.72 -22.81
CA TRP A 126 14.14 18.01 -21.45
C TRP A 126 15.38 18.13 -20.58
N GLN A 127 15.59 19.31 -20.00
CA GLN A 127 16.74 19.59 -19.16
C GLN A 127 16.28 19.64 -17.69
N PRO A 128 16.79 18.76 -16.81
CA PRO A 128 16.46 18.81 -15.39
C PRO A 128 16.94 20.13 -14.80
N ARG A 129 16.14 20.68 -13.90
CA ARG A 129 16.45 21.85 -13.08
C ARG A 129 16.55 21.48 -11.61
N GLU A 130 15.68 20.59 -11.16
CA GLU A 130 15.60 20.18 -9.77
C GLU A 130 15.25 18.69 -9.72
N LEU A 131 15.96 17.96 -8.86
CA LEU A 131 15.60 16.61 -8.43
C LEU A 131 15.24 16.66 -6.95
N GLY A 132 14.09 16.11 -6.60
CA GLY A 132 13.60 16.04 -5.23
C GLY A 132 13.26 14.61 -4.84
N TRP A 133 13.74 14.17 -3.69
CA TRP A 133 13.35 12.89 -3.09
C TRP A 133 13.39 13.03 -1.58
N VAL A 134 12.65 12.16 -0.88
CA VAL A 134 12.56 12.20 0.59
C VAL A 134 13.32 11.04 1.21
N ARG A 135 13.05 9.81 0.75
CA ARG A 135 13.69 8.61 1.26
C ARG A 135 15.03 8.37 0.58
N GLY A 136 16.02 7.96 1.37
CA GLY A 136 17.28 7.44 0.85
C GLY A 136 17.05 6.19 0.01
N SER A 137 17.88 5.99 -1.00
CA SER A 137 17.86 4.82 -1.86
C SER A 137 19.26 4.23 -1.96
N PRO A 138 19.42 2.90 -2.07
CA PRO A 138 20.69 2.29 -2.43
C PRO A 138 21.21 2.78 -3.79
N ARG A 139 20.30 3.24 -4.66
CA ARG A 139 20.64 3.82 -5.97
C ARG A 139 20.68 5.34 -5.84
N SER A 140 21.63 5.97 -6.51
CA SER A 140 21.66 7.43 -6.58
C SER A 140 20.40 7.96 -7.27
N ALA A 141 20.02 9.21 -6.98
CA ALA A 141 18.95 9.88 -7.71
C ALA A 141 19.23 9.89 -9.23
N TRP A 142 20.51 9.94 -9.61
CA TRP A 142 20.95 9.87 -10.99
C TRP A 142 20.68 8.54 -11.66
N ASP A 143 20.99 7.43 -11.00
CA ASP A 143 20.74 6.09 -11.56
C ASP A 143 19.24 5.86 -11.75
N ARG A 144 18.42 6.34 -10.81
CA ARG A 144 16.96 6.29 -10.89
C ARG A 144 16.44 7.12 -12.06
N PHE A 145 16.97 8.34 -12.23
CA PHE A 145 16.65 9.21 -13.35
C PHE A 145 17.09 8.64 -14.70
N ALA A 146 18.30 8.08 -14.81
CA ALA A 146 18.82 7.47 -16.03
C ALA A 146 18.00 6.25 -16.46
N ARG A 147 17.51 5.45 -15.49
CA ARG A 147 16.56 4.36 -15.74
C ARG A 147 15.24 4.88 -16.29
N LEU A 148 14.66 5.90 -15.67
CA LEU A 148 13.46 6.54 -16.19
C LEU A 148 13.67 7.06 -17.62
N ALA A 149 14.79 7.75 -17.87
CA ALA A 149 15.10 8.23 -19.22
C ALA A 149 15.11 7.08 -20.24
N THR A 150 15.70 5.95 -19.87
CA THR A 150 15.74 4.73 -20.69
C THR A 150 14.34 4.13 -20.90
N ALA A 151 13.52 4.07 -19.84
CA ALA A 151 12.13 3.59 -19.90
C ALA A 151 11.25 4.49 -20.79
N LEU A 152 11.52 5.79 -20.81
CA LEU A 152 10.92 6.75 -21.73
C LEU A 152 11.51 6.69 -23.15
N GLY A 153 12.38 5.73 -23.44
CA GLY A 153 13.04 5.52 -24.73
C GLY A 153 14.03 6.63 -25.12
N SER A 154 14.55 7.34 -24.13
CA SER A 154 15.56 8.39 -24.24
C SER A 154 16.87 7.92 -23.58
N ARG A 155 17.88 8.79 -23.58
CA ARG A 155 19.09 8.63 -22.76
C ARG A 155 19.36 9.94 -22.05
N ALA A 156 19.59 9.85 -20.74
CA ALA A 156 20.08 10.99 -19.96
C ALA A 156 21.56 11.20 -20.28
N GLU A 157 21.93 12.42 -20.64
CA GLU A 157 23.33 12.80 -20.77
C GLU A 157 24.00 12.78 -19.37
N PRO A 158 25.11 12.04 -19.16
CA PRO A 158 25.65 11.82 -17.81
C PRO A 158 26.12 13.08 -17.08
N THR A 159 26.46 14.14 -17.82
CA THR A 159 27.01 15.39 -17.28
C THR A 159 25.92 16.42 -16.98
N THR A 160 24.91 16.52 -17.84
CA THR A 160 23.88 17.57 -17.75
C THR A 160 22.52 17.04 -17.31
N GLY A 161 22.31 15.73 -17.40
CA GLY A 161 21.02 15.07 -17.17
C GLY A 161 20.01 15.32 -18.26
N THR A 162 20.45 15.94 -19.35
CA THR A 162 19.55 16.28 -20.43
C THR A 162 19.01 15.01 -21.08
N MET A 163 17.69 14.88 -21.13
CA MET A 163 17.01 13.85 -21.91
C MET A 163 16.73 14.35 -23.32
N ARG A 164 17.10 13.55 -24.32
CA ARG A 164 16.86 13.87 -25.72
C ARG A 164 15.89 12.88 -26.36
N PHE A 165 14.72 13.37 -26.72
CA PHE A 165 13.73 12.65 -27.49
C PHE A 165 13.96 12.94 -28.97
N GLU A 166 14.47 11.95 -29.70
CA GLU A 166 14.75 12.09 -31.13
C GLU A 166 13.45 12.20 -31.92
N ARG A 167 13.26 13.34 -32.60
CA ARG A 167 12.18 13.56 -33.58
C ARG A 167 10.78 13.14 -33.07
N PRO A 168 10.28 13.64 -31.93
CA PRO A 168 9.04 13.16 -31.32
C PRO A 168 7.81 13.37 -32.21
N VAL A 169 7.79 14.47 -32.99
CA VAL A 169 6.71 14.73 -33.96
C VAL A 169 6.64 13.63 -35.02
N ARG A 170 7.79 13.12 -35.47
CA ARG A 170 7.83 12.02 -36.42
C ARG A 170 7.32 10.72 -35.80
N ALA A 171 7.68 10.44 -34.54
CA ALA A 171 7.19 9.27 -33.82
C ALA A 171 5.66 9.32 -33.70
N ILE A 172 5.11 10.45 -33.25
CA ILE A 172 3.67 10.72 -33.18
C ILE A 172 2.98 10.49 -34.53
N LEU A 173 3.54 11.05 -35.60
CA LEU A 173 3.00 10.87 -36.94
C LEU A 173 3.20 9.45 -37.46
N ALA A 174 4.21 8.70 -37.01
CA ALA A 174 4.37 7.30 -37.39
C ALA A 174 3.23 6.46 -36.81
N GLU A 175 2.94 6.62 -35.53
CA GLU A 175 1.84 5.92 -34.84
C GLU A 175 0.48 6.23 -35.48
N LEU A 176 0.23 7.49 -35.82
CA LEU A 176 -1.04 7.91 -36.41
C LEU A 176 -1.23 7.46 -37.89
N PHE A 177 -0.15 7.27 -38.65
CA PHE A 177 -0.23 7.14 -40.12
C PHE A 177 0.11 5.75 -40.65
N LEU A 178 1.10 5.09 -40.06
CA LEU A 178 1.58 3.78 -40.55
C LEU A 178 0.49 2.70 -40.49
N PRO A 179 -0.34 2.59 -39.42
CA PRO A 179 -1.42 1.60 -39.38
C PRO A 179 -2.44 1.73 -40.52
N HIS A 180 -2.54 2.92 -41.13
CA HIS A 180 -3.45 3.21 -42.22
C HIS A 180 -2.76 3.23 -43.60
N GLY A 181 -1.51 2.79 -43.69
CA GLY A 181 -0.74 2.68 -44.93
C GLY A 181 -0.31 4.03 -45.52
N TRP A 182 -0.24 5.08 -44.70
CA TRP A 182 0.27 6.38 -45.10
C TRP A 182 1.76 6.49 -44.79
N ARG A 183 2.48 7.19 -45.66
CA ARG A 183 3.88 7.55 -45.44
C ARG A 183 3.95 8.70 -44.44
N VAL A 184 4.84 8.58 -43.47
CA VAL A 184 5.12 9.62 -42.47
C VAL A 184 5.77 10.84 -43.17
N PRO A 185 5.17 12.04 -43.06
CA PRO A 185 5.76 13.24 -43.63
C PRO A 185 7.02 13.65 -42.85
N ASP A 186 7.95 14.31 -43.54
CA ASP A 186 9.20 14.79 -42.94
C ASP A 186 8.99 16.16 -42.30
N GLU A 187 9.39 16.30 -41.05
CA GLU A 187 9.26 17.52 -40.25
C GLU A 187 10.52 18.39 -40.28
N ARG A 188 11.59 17.92 -40.96
CA ARG A 188 12.85 18.65 -41.06
C ARG A 188 12.65 20.06 -41.62
N GLY A 189 13.27 21.03 -40.94
CA GLY A 189 13.21 22.45 -41.28
C GLY A 189 11.89 23.15 -40.92
N CYS A 190 11.03 22.51 -40.12
CA CYS A 190 10.03 23.23 -39.34
C CYS A 190 10.69 23.74 -38.04
N GLY A 191 10.26 24.88 -37.53
CA GLY A 191 10.48 25.17 -36.12
C GLY A 191 9.42 24.47 -35.29
N LEU A 192 9.81 24.12 -34.06
CA LEU A 192 8.99 23.39 -33.11
C LEU A 192 8.84 24.20 -31.83
N ARG A 193 7.66 24.11 -31.23
CA ARG A 193 7.36 24.70 -29.94
C ARG A 193 6.46 23.77 -29.14
N ALA A 194 6.71 23.69 -27.84
CA ALA A 194 5.79 23.10 -26.89
C ALA A 194 5.18 24.23 -26.04
N THR A 195 3.87 24.22 -25.87
CA THR A 195 3.16 25.07 -24.92
C THR A 195 2.27 24.21 -24.05
N ASP A 196 2.07 24.60 -22.81
CA ASP A 196 1.12 23.97 -21.92
C ASP A 196 -0.22 24.74 -21.97
N ASP A 197 -1.34 24.01 -21.97
CA ASP A 197 -2.69 24.57 -21.83
C ASP A 197 -3.40 24.16 -20.52
N GLY A 198 -2.66 23.60 -19.57
CA GLY A 198 -3.09 23.20 -18.23
C GLY A 198 -3.49 21.73 -18.13
N GLU A 199 -4.04 21.15 -19.21
CA GLU A 199 -4.40 19.72 -19.26
C GLU A 199 -3.48 18.93 -20.20
N SER A 200 -2.91 19.60 -21.21
CA SER A 200 -2.12 18.98 -22.26
C SER A 200 -0.90 19.79 -22.66
N ILE A 201 0.12 19.08 -23.16
CA ILE A 201 1.24 19.69 -23.86
C ILE A 201 0.83 19.82 -25.33
N VAL A 202 0.68 21.05 -25.79
CA VAL A 202 0.44 21.38 -27.19
C VAL A 202 1.79 21.46 -27.91
N LEU A 203 2.01 20.54 -28.84
CA LEU A 203 3.14 20.53 -29.75
C LEU A 203 2.74 21.22 -31.05
N GLU A 204 3.44 22.30 -31.39
CA GLU A 204 3.25 23.03 -32.64
C GLU A 204 4.51 22.90 -33.51
N ALA A 205 4.32 22.56 -34.78
CA ALA A 205 5.36 22.59 -35.80
C ALA A 205 4.96 23.52 -36.94
N GLY A 206 5.90 24.31 -37.46
CA GLY A 206 5.66 24.98 -38.72
C GLY A 206 6.84 25.75 -39.28
N GLU A 207 6.78 26.08 -40.57
CA GLU A 207 7.86 26.80 -41.27
C GLU A 207 8.10 28.22 -40.70
N ARG A 208 7.08 28.80 -40.05
CA ARG A 208 7.13 30.16 -39.47
C ARG A 208 7.33 30.17 -37.97
N ILE A 209 7.26 29.00 -37.32
CA ILE A 209 7.46 28.92 -35.88
C ILE A 209 8.95 29.09 -35.65
N VAL A 210 9.33 30.11 -34.89
CA VAL A 210 10.67 30.19 -34.32
C VAL A 210 10.54 29.63 -32.92
N GLY A 211 11.00 28.39 -32.73
CA GLY A 211 10.99 27.76 -31.42
C GLY A 211 11.77 28.63 -30.43
N PRO A 212 11.37 28.66 -29.14
CA PRO A 212 12.22 29.26 -28.13
C PRO A 212 13.58 28.57 -28.24
N ARG A 213 14.64 29.35 -28.49
CA ARG A 213 15.99 28.81 -28.33
C ARG A 213 16.10 28.34 -26.90
N LEU A 214 16.66 27.15 -26.69
CA LEU A 214 17.12 26.72 -25.38
C LEU A 214 17.74 27.96 -24.72
N PRO A 215 17.19 28.48 -23.61
CA PRO A 215 17.94 29.44 -22.85
C PRO A 215 19.29 28.75 -22.63
N GLN A 216 20.39 29.41 -22.96
CA GLN A 216 21.70 29.02 -22.46
C GLN A 216 21.58 29.22 -20.95
N ALA A 217 20.91 28.29 -20.29
CA ALA A 217 20.96 28.20 -18.85
C ALA A 217 22.45 28.09 -18.56
N PRO A 218 22.96 28.84 -17.56
CA PRO A 218 24.29 28.55 -17.07
C PRO A 218 24.35 27.04 -16.84
N SER A 219 25.48 26.42 -17.16
CA SER A 219 25.75 25.06 -16.73
C SER A 219 25.56 25.04 -15.22
N LEU A 220 24.34 24.74 -14.80
CA LEU A 220 24.05 24.39 -13.43
C LEU A 220 24.83 23.10 -13.29
N ASP A 221 25.93 23.18 -12.55
CA ASP A 221 26.59 22.00 -12.02
C ASP A 221 25.50 21.29 -11.24
N PHE A 222 24.91 20.32 -11.91
CA PHE A 222 23.73 19.63 -11.46
C PHE A 222 24.23 18.63 -10.40
N GLU A 223 24.34 19.10 -9.16
CA GLU A 223 24.73 18.26 -8.03
C GLU A 223 23.56 17.35 -7.65
N ALA A 224 23.52 16.17 -8.29
CA ALA A 224 22.54 15.12 -8.03
C ALA A 224 22.73 14.43 -6.66
N SER A 225 23.70 14.85 -5.85
CA SER A 225 24.07 14.23 -4.57
C SER A 225 23.04 14.50 -3.48
N GLU A 226 22.43 15.69 -3.46
CA GLU A 226 21.48 16.09 -2.43
C GLU A 226 20.19 16.68 -3.01
N PRO A 227 19.03 16.39 -2.41
CA PRO A 227 17.80 17.06 -2.80
C PRO A 227 17.91 18.53 -2.39
N SER A 228 17.55 19.45 -3.28
CA SER A 228 17.49 20.88 -2.97
C SER A 228 16.08 21.30 -2.59
N GLY A 229 15.90 22.57 -2.18
CA GLY A 229 14.60 23.16 -1.88
C GLY A 229 13.86 22.49 -0.71
N ALA A 230 12.53 22.45 -0.78
CA ALA A 230 11.68 21.84 0.25
C ALA A 230 11.94 20.33 0.46
N PRO A 231 12.23 19.51 -0.58
CA PRO A 231 12.64 18.12 -0.40
C PRO A 231 13.94 17.98 0.42
N GLY A 232 14.94 18.83 0.15
CA GLY A 232 16.18 18.91 0.92
C GLY A 232 15.94 19.28 2.38
N ALA A 233 15.18 20.35 2.61
CA ALA A 233 14.81 20.81 3.95
C ALA A 233 14.07 19.72 4.76
N LEU A 234 13.14 18.99 4.11
CA LEU A 234 12.45 17.88 4.74
C LEU A 234 13.42 16.77 5.13
N ARG A 235 14.32 16.37 4.24
CA ARG A 235 15.30 15.32 4.52
C ARG A 235 16.21 15.70 5.69
N ALA A 236 16.76 16.92 5.67
CA ALA A 236 17.54 17.43 6.79
C ALA A 236 16.75 17.42 8.12
N SER A 237 15.45 17.73 8.08
CA SER A 237 14.56 17.67 9.26
C SER A 237 14.31 16.24 9.74
N LEU A 238 14.14 15.28 8.83
CA LEU A 238 13.98 13.87 9.17
C LEU A 238 15.26 13.29 9.80
N ASP A 239 16.42 13.65 9.23
CA ASP A 239 17.74 13.23 9.72
C ASP A 239 17.99 13.82 11.12
N ALA A 240 17.66 15.11 11.32
CA ALA A 240 17.73 15.80 12.61
C ALA A 240 16.63 15.42 13.61
N ALA A 241 15.65 14.61 13.22
CA ALA A 241 14.46 14.27 14.03
C ALA A 241 13.69 15.52 14.53
N ASP A 242 13.58 16.57 13.71
CA ASP A 242 12.76 17.75 13.97
C ASP A 242 11.39 17.61 13.28
N LEU A 243 10.38 17.22 14.06
CA LEU A 243 9.02 17.03 13.55
C LEU A 243 8.42 18.34 13.02
N ASP A 244 8.59 19.46 13.73
CA ASP A 244 7.97 20.72 13.34
C ASP A 244 8.57 21.27 12.04
N ALA A 245 9.89 21.16 11.88
CA ALA A 245 10.55 21.50 10.62
C ALA A 245 10.11 20.56 9.49
N ALA A 246 9.98 19.26 9.75
CA ALA A 246 9.49 18.30 8.76
C ALA A 246 8.05 18.63 8.32
N VAL A 247 7.16 18.99 9.25
CA VAL A 247 5.78 19.40 8.93
C VAL A 247 5.75 20.70 8.12
N ARG A 248 6.60 21.69 8.45
CA ARG A 248 6.72 22.93 7.66
C ARG A 248 7.18 22.64 6.24
N ALA A 249 8.27 21.88 6.07
CA ALA A 249 8.80 21.51 4.75
C ALA A 249 7.78 20.72 3.93
N HIS A 250 7.05 19.78 4.55
CA HIS A 250 5.98 19.04 3.87
C HIS A 250 4.89 19.94 3.28
N ARG A 251 4.53 21.06 3.93
CA ARG A 251 3.47 21.97 3.42
C ARG A 251 3.84 22.63 2.09
N GLU A 252 5.11 22.70 1.75
CA GLU A 252 5.62 23.23 0.48
C GLU A 252 5.63 22.18 -0.63
N LEU A 253 5.63 20.89 -0.27
CA LEU A 253 5.57 19.79 -1.22
C LEU A 253 4.19 19.65 -1.86
N ARG A 254 4.16 19.04 -3.04
CA ARG A 254 2.96 18.78 -3.83
C ARG A 254 3.01 17.38 -4.44
N GLY A 255 1.87 16.92 -4.95
CA GLY A 255 1.78 15.68 -5.74
C GLY A 255 2.22 14.44 -4.97
N TRP A 256 2.84 13.51 -5.68
CA TRP A 256 3.35 12.27 -5.09
C TRP A 256 4.51 12.47 -4.12
N LEU A 257 5.30 13.53 -4.28
CA LEU A 257 6.40 13.80 -3.36
C LEU A 257 5.89 14.20 -1.97
N ALA A 258 4.80 14.97 -1.89
CA ALA A 258 4.15 15.27 -0.61
C ALA A 258 3.60 14.00 0.07
N ALA A 259 3.03 13.09 -0.71
CA ALA A 259 2.53 11.82 -0.18
C ALA A 259 3.66 10.93 0.34
N GLU A 260 4.79 10.86 -0.37
CA GLU A 260 5.98 10.13 0.09
C GLU A 260 6.56 10.76 1.36
N ALA A 261 6.59 12.09 1.41
CA ALA A 261 6.96 12.84 2.60
C ALA A 261 6.07 12.54 3.81
N ALA A 262 4.75 12.45 3.60
CA ALA A 262 3.81 12.06 4.64
C ALA A 262 4.10 10.67 5.21
N LEU A 263 4.41 9.69 4.35
CA LEU A 263 4.81 8.34 4.79
C LEU A 263 6.15 8.35 5.54
N ALA A 264 7.12 9.14 5.07
CA ALA A 264 8.41 9.26 5.73
C ALA A 264 8.31 9.92 7.12
N ILE A 265 7.46 10.94 7.27
CA ILE A 265 7.16 11.57 8.58
C ILE A 265 6.50 10.54 9.51
N ALA A 266 5.48 9.82 9.02
CA ALA A 266 4.81 8.78 9.81
C ALA A 266 5.76 7.67 10.26
N GLU A 267 6.70 7.28 9.40
CA GLU A 267 7.72 6.26 9.71
C GLU A 267 8.76 6.75 10.71
N ARG A 268 9.28 7.97 10.53
CA ARG A 268 10.35 8.52 11.36
C ARG A 268 9.86 8.92 12.75
N PHE A 269 8.67 9.48 12.84
CA PHE A 269 8.12 10.07 14.07
C PHE A 269 6.99 9.25 14.67
N GLU A 270 6.89 7.98 14.33
CA GLU A 270 5.81 7.10 14.76
C GLU A 270 5.55 7.10 16.28
N HIS A 271 6.62 7.14 17.09
CA HIS A 271 6.54 7.17 18.55
C HIS A 271 6.37 8.58 19.13
N ALA A 272 6.66 9.63 18.34
CA ALA A 272 6.53 11.02 18.75
C ALA A 272 5.18 11.64 18.33
N LEU A 273 4.49 11.00 17.38
CA LEU A 273 3.18 11.43 16.91
C LEU A 273 2.08 10.86 17.80
N GLU A 274 1.10 11.71 18.11
CA GLU A 274 -0.19 11.25 18.64
C GLU A 274 -0.83 10.23 17.67
N PRO A 275 -1.52 9.19 18.17
CA PRO A 275 -2.09 8.12 17.33
C PRO A 275 -2.95 8.64 16.16
N ASP A 276 -3.78 9.66 16.39
CA ASP A 276 -4.61 10.25 15.34
C ASP A 276 -3.79 11.03 14.30
N ALA A 277 -2.75 11.74 14.75
CA ALA A 277 -1.85 12.44 13.85
C ALA A 277 -1.06 11.46 12.97
N LEU A 278 -0.59 10.34 13.55
CA LEU A 278 0.04 9.26 12.80
C LEU A 278 -0.88 8.72 11.71
N VAL A 279 -2.14 8.42 12.06
CA VAL A 279 -3.13 7.92 11.09
C VAL A 279 -3.42 8.93 9.99
N ASP A 280 -3.53 10.21 10.31
CA ASP A 280 -3.75 11.27 9.32
C ASP A 280 -2.59 11.39 8.33
N TRP A 281 -1.34 11.26 8.80
CA TRP A 281 -0.16 11.20 7.93
C TRP A 281 -0.16 9.97 7.03
N LEU A 282 -0.48 8.80 7.60
CA LEU A 282 -0.59 7.56 6.83
C LEU A 282 -1.67 7.64 5.75
N LEU A 283 -2.85 8.18 6.07
CA LEU A 283 -3.94 8.36 5.10
C LEU A 283 -3.56 9.32 3.98
N ARG A 284 -2.88 10.44 4.29
CA ARG A 284 -2.36 11.37 3.27
C ARG A 284 -1.41 10.69 2.29
N GLY A 285 -0.51 9.87 2.81
CA GLY A 285 0.46 9.12 2.02
C GLY A 285 -0.18 8.00 1.20
N LEU A 286 -0.82 7.05 1.89
CA LEU A 286 -1.38 5.83 1.30
C LEU A 286 -2.52 6.11 0.30
N ALA A 287 -3.34 7.15 0.52
CA ALA A 287 -4.39 7.51 -0.43
C ALA A 287 -3.85 7.98 -1.80
N SER A 288 -2.62 8.47 -1.85
CA SER A 288 -1.95 8.86 -3.10
C SER A 288 -1.29 7.69 -3.81
N PHE A 289 -1.15 6.56 -3.12
CA PHE A 289 -0.54 5.31 -3.57
C PHE A 289 -1.49 4.12 -3.36
N PRO A 290 -2.70 4.19 -3.91
CA PRO A 290 -3.74 3.25 -3.51
C PRO A 290 -3.49 1.82 -4.01
N GLU A 291 -2.57 1.64 -4.96
CA GLU A 291 -2.12 0.34 -5.47
C GLU A 291 -0.94 -0.25 -4.68
N ASP A 292 -0.34 0.49 -3.73
CA ASP A 292 0.78 -0.02 -2.93
C ASP A 292 0.31 -0.89 -1.77
N GLU A 293 -0.11 -2.09 -2.14
CA GLU A 293 -0.59 -3.09 -1.21
C GLU A 293 0.43 -3.40 -0.09
N ARG A 294 1.75 -3.36 -0.38
CA ARG A 294 2.78 -3.63 0.63
C ARG A 294 2.77 -2.56 1.71
N ALA A 295 2.69 -1.29 1.35
CA ALA A 295 2.61 -0.19 2.31
C ALA A 295 1.32 -0.26 3.14
N TRP A 296 0.17 -0.54 2.50
CA TRP A 296 -1.10 -0.73 3.20
C TRP A 296 -1.04 -1.88 4.21
N ARG A 297 -0.53 -3.05 3.80
CA ARG A 297 -0.40 -4.23 4.67
C ARG A 297 0.55 -3.95 5.83
N ARG A 298 1.74 -3.38 5.57
CA ARG A 298 2.73 -3.06 6.60
C ARG A 298 2.13 -2.18 7.70
N TRP A 299 1.53 -1.05 7.33
CA TRP A 299 1.00 -0.10 8.30
C TRP A 299 -0.26 -0.58 9.00
N THR A 300 -1.16 -1.25 8.29
CA THR A 300 -2.35 -1.83 8.93
C THR A 300 -1.98 -2.90 9.94
N SER A 301 -1.01 -3.76 9.63
CA SER A 301 -0.51 -4.78 10.58
C SER A 301 0.09 -4.14 11.82
N ARG A 302 0.98 -3.16 11.61
CA ARG A 302 1.69 -2.49 12.70
C ARG A 302 0.75 -1.75 13.66
N LEU A 303 -0.31 -1.14 13.14
CA LEU A 303 -1.35 -0.51 13.97
C LEU A 303 -2.25 -1.56 14.64
N ALA A 304 -2.59 -2.65 13.94
CA ALA A 304 -3.42 -3.73 14.47
C ALA A 304 -2.73 -4.48 15.61
N GLU A 305 -1.44 -4.78 15.50
CA GLU A 305 -0.62 -5.42 16.55
C GLU A 305 -0.57 -4.59 17.84
N ARG A 306 -0.74 -3.26 17.73
CA ARG A 306 -0.83 -2.35 18.87
C ARG A 306 -2.25 -2.12 19.37
N GLY A 307 -3.24 -2.76 18.77
CA GLY A 307 -4.66 -2.50 19.08
C GLY A 307 -5.13 -1.08 18.74
N ALA A 308 -4.38 -0.35 17.90
CA ALA A 308 -4.67 1.06 17.65
C ALA A 308 -5.94 1.19 16.79
N LEU A 309 -6.91 1.99 17.25
CA LEU A 309 -8.17 2.28 16.53
C LEU A 309 -7.93 2.86 15.12
N GLY A 310 -6.77 3.48 14.92
CA GLY A 310 -6.26 3.92 13.62
C GLY A 310 -6.23 2.83 12.55
N ALA A 311 -6.04 1.57 12.92
CA ALA A 311 -6.09 0.45 11.99
C ALA A 311 -7.46 0.35 11.29
N LEU A 312 -8.56 0.59 12.01
CA LEU A 312 -9.92 0.60 11.45
C LEU A 312 -10.15 1.77 10.50
N ARG A 313 -9.52 2.93 10.78
CA ARG A 313 -9.55 4.08 9.87
C ARG A 313 -8.84 3.77 8.55
N LEU A 314 -7.68 3.10 8.60
CA LEU A 314 -6.99 2.64 7.39
C LEU A 314 -7.82 1.60 6.63
N ALA A 315 -8.41 0.64 7.34
CA ALA A 315 -9.25 -0.41 6.74
C ALA A 315 -10.46 0.17 5.98
N ASP A 316 -11.16 1.16 6.54
CA ASP A 316 -12.29 1.80 5.85
C ASP A 316 -11.88 2.43 4.52
N VAL A 317 -10.74 3.11 4.50
CA VAL A 317 -10.21 3.75 3.31
C VAL A 317 -9.74 2.70 2.29
N ALA A 318 -9.09 1.63 2.77
CA ALA A 318 -8.69 0.50 1.93
C ALA A 318 -9.90 -0.21 1.30
N LEU A 319 -10.99 -0.44 2.04
CA LEU A 319 -12.22 -1.06 1.57
C LEU A 319 -12.87 -0.26 0.42
N ALA A 320 -12.82 1.07 0.50
CA ALA A 320 -13.27 1.97 -0.55
C ALA A 320 -12.27 2.13 -1.72
N GLY A 321 -11.01 1.76 -1.52
CA GLY A 321 -9.92 1.95 -2.46
C GLY A 321 -9.91 0.96 -3.64
N PRO A 322 -9.01 1.17 -4.61
CA PRO A 322 -8.84 0.34 -5.81
C PRO A 322 -8.09 -0.98 -5.57
N LEU A 323 -7.67 -1.26 -4.34
CA LEU A 323 -7.02 -2.52 -3.97
C LEU A 323 -7.85 -3.74 -4.40
N SER A 324 -7.16 -4.85 -4.67
CA SER A 324 -7.83 -6.11 -5.04
C SER A 324 -8.85 -6.53 -3.97
N ARG A 325 -9.89 -7.27 -4.39
CA ARG A 325 -10.94 -7.75 -3.48
C ARG A 325 -10.38 -8.55 -2.30
N ALA A 326 -9.38 -9.39 -2.54
CA ALA A 326 -8.72 -10.19 -1.52
C ALA A 326 -7.91 -9.31 -0.55
N SER A 327 -7.11 -8.38 -1.09
CA SER A 327 -6.32 -7.42 -0.31
C SER A 327 -7.18 -6.58 0.62
N ARG A 328 -8.31 -6.09 0.12
CA ARG A 328 -9.27 -5.29 0.90
C ARG A 328 -9.86 -6.08 2.06
N ALA A 329 -10.29 -7.32 1.81
CA ALA A 329 -10.80 -8.20 2.85
C ALA A 329 -9.72 -8.51 3.90
N GLU A 330 -8.49 -8.82 3.47
CA GLU A 330 -7.38 -9.12 4.37
C GLU A 330 -7.04 -7.93 5.28
N LEU A 331 -6.90 -6.73 4.73
CA LEU A 331 -6.60 -5.52 5.50
C LEU A 331 -7.70 -5.22 6.52
N ALA A 332 -8.96 -5.30 6.09
CA ALA A 332 -10.12 -5.05 6.94
C ALA A 332 -10.18 -6.02 8.12
N VAL A 333 -9.98 -7.32 7.85
CA VAL A 333 -9.96 -8.35 8.89
C VAL A 333 -8.77 -8.16 9.81
N ARG A 334 -7.57 -7.90 9.28
CA ARG A 334 -6.37 -7.73 10.11
C ARG A 334 -6.55 -6.55 11.08
N ALA A 335 -7.08 -5.44 10.60
CA ALA A 335 -7.42 -4.30 11.44
C ALA A 335 -8.48 -4.64 12.51
N ALA A 336 -9.55 -5.33 12.12
CA ALA A 336 -10.63 -5.71 13.02
C ALA A 336 -10.16 -6.68 14.11
N THR A 337 -9.41 -7.72 13.74
CA THR A 337 -8.88 -8.72 14.67
C THR A 337 -7.90 -8.10 15.65
N GLY A 338 -6.94 -7.27 15.20
CA GLY A 338 -6.00 -6.62 16.12
C GLY A 338 -6.68 -5.72 17.15
N VAL A 339 -7.75 -5.02 16.76
CA VAL A 339 -8.58 -4.26 17.71
C VAL A 339 -9.36 -5.22 18.62
N LEU A 340 -10.01 -6.25 18.09
CA LEU A 340 -10.76 -7.21 18.91
C LEU A 340 -9.88 -7.94 19.94
N ASP A 341 -8.64 -8.26 19.60
CA ASP A 341 -7.69 -8.90 20.50
C ASP A 341 -7.23 -7.91 21.60
N ALA A 342 -6.93 -6.66 21.24
CA ALA A 342 -6.53 -5.64 22.21
C ALA A 342 -7.63 -5.25 23.20
N PHE A 343 -8.89 -5.27 22.76
CA PHE A 343 -10.07 -4.97 23.60
C PHE A 343 -10.82 -6.24 24.05
N GLY A 344 -10.18 -7.40 23.90
CA GLY A 344 -10.78 -8.73 24.14
C GLY A 344 -10.82 -9.12 25.61
N ASP A 345 -10.11 -8.41 26.49
CA ASP A 345 -10.12 -8.69 27.92
C ASP A 345 -11.48 -8.29 28.54
N PRO A 346 -12.27 -9.25 29.06
CA PRO A 346 -13.59 -8.99 29.64
C PRO A 346 -13.58 -7.97 30.78
N GLN A 347 -12.43 -7.71 31.40
CA GLN A 347 -12.30 -6.70 32.46
C GLN A 347 -12.65 -5.28 31.98
N TRP A 348 -12.60 -5.02 30.67
CA TRP A 348 -13.02 -3.74 30.08
C TRP A 348 -14.53 -3.64 29.84
N SER A 349 -15.27 -4.74 30.01
CA SER A 349 -16.73 -4.78 29.77
C SER A 349 -17.55 -4.18 30.93
N ASP A 350 -16.97 -4.12 32.13
CA ASP A 350 -17.62 -3.54 33.31
C ASP A 350 -17.33 -2.04 33.48
N GLU A 351 -16.34 -1.49 32.76
CA GLU A 351 -16.21 -0.03 32.62
C GLU A 351 -17.30 0.48 31.66
N PRO A 352 -18.22 1.36 32.11
CA PRO A 352 -19.24 1.96 31.26
C PRO A 352 -18.59 2.92 30.26
N GLY A 353 -18.00 2.39 29.18
CA GLY A 353 -17.16 3.18 28.28
C GLY A 353 -16.83 2.58 26.92
N VAL A 354 -17.17 1.31 26.62
CA VAL A 354 -16.97 0.78 25.26
C VAL A 354 -17.82 1.60 24.28
N ASP A 355 -17.15 2.40 23.45
CA ASP A 355 -17.79 3.34 22.53
C ASP A 355 -18.74 2.58 21.57
N PRO A 356 -20.07 2.81 21.63
CA PRO A 356 -21.03 2.21 20.71
C PRO A 356 -20.74 2.54 19.23
N MET A 357 -19.93 3.56 18.96
CA MET A 357 -19.44 3.88 17.63
C MET A 357 -18.36 2.89 17.17
N LEU A 358 -17.42 2.51 18.04
CA LEU A 358 -16.38 1.53 17.75
C LEU A 358 -17.00 0.18 17.39
N GLU A 359 -17.95 -0.28 18.22
CA GLU A 359 -18.62 -1.56 18.00
C GLU A 359 -19.38 -1.57 16.66
N ARG A 360 -20.10 -0.48 16.34
CA ARG A 360 -20.76 -0.32 15.03
C ARG A 360 -19.77 -0.33 13.87
N ARG A 361 -18.60 0.29 14.05
CA ARG A 361 -17.55 0.33 13.04
C ARG A 361 -16.95 -1.05 12.80
N LEU A 362 -16.63 -1.79 13.86
CA LEU A 362 -16.14 -3.18 13.79
C LEU A 362 -17.14 -4.07 13.04
N ARG A 363 -18.43 -4.04 13.41
CA ARG A 363 -19.48 -4.78 12.70
C ARG A 363 -19.53 -4.46 11.22
N ARG A 364 -19.48 -3.17 10.86
CA ARG A 364 -19.50 -2.75 9.46
C ARG A 364 -18.29 -3.31 8.70
N ILE A 365 -17.08 -3.10 9.22
CA ILE A 365 -15.83 -3.54 8.59
C ILE A 365 -15.81 -5.06 8.40
N VAL A 366 -16.17 -5.83 9.44
CA VAL A 366 -16.23 -7.30 9.35
C VAL A 366 -17.31 -7.75 8.37
N SER A 367 -18.47 -7.09 8.33
CA SER A 367 -19.53 -7.38 7.37
C SER A 367 -19.11 -7.11 5.93
N GLU A 368 -18.42 -6.01 5.67
CA GLU A 368 -17.92 -5.67 4.34
C GLU A 368 -16.81 -6.64 3.90
N ALA A 369 -15.86 -6.96 4.79
CA ALA A 369 -14.86 -7.98 4.52
C ALA A 369 -15.48 -9.36 4.22
N SER A 370 -16.56 -9.71 4.92
CA SER A 370 -17.33 -10.93 4.69
C SER A 370 -18.01 -10.97 3.32
N ALA A 371 -18.52 -9.84 2.85
CA ALA A 371 -19.05 -9.74 1.50
C ALA A 371 -17.94 -9.91 0.44
N LEU A 372 -16.71 -9.47 0.75
CA LEU A 372 -15.57 -9.59 -0.16
C LEU A 372 -14.97 -11.01 -0.15
N ALA A 373 -14.81 -11.68 0.98
CA ALA A 373 -14.19 -13.01 1.05
C ALA A 373 -14.89 -13.92 2.08
N PRO A 374 -16.09 -14.44 1.77
CA PRO A 374 -16.95 -15.11 2.76
C PRO A 374 -16.37 -16.40 3.33
N GLU A 375 -15.52 -17.10 2.58
CA GLU A 375 -14.91 -18.38 2.96
C GLU A 375 -13.45 -18.24 3.41
N SER A 376 -12.92 -17.01 3.53
CA SER A 376 -11.57 -16.81 4.07
C SER A 376 -11.56 -17.16 5.57
N GLY A 377 -10.64 -18.03 5.98
CA GLY A 377 -10.50 -18.44 7.38
C GLY A 377 -10.34 -17.25 8.33
N ARG A 378 -9.56 -16.24 7.95
CA ARG A 378 -9.38 -15.02 8.77
C ARG A 378 -10.68 -14.20 8.89
N VAL A 379 -11.45 -14.09 7.82
CA VAL A 379 -12.77 -13.41 7.86
C VAL A 379 -13.72 -14.14 8.80
N LEU A 380 -13.77 -15.47 8.71
CA LEU A 380 -14.58 -16.31 9.59
C LEU A 380 -14.13 -16.16 11.05
N ALA A 381 -12.83 -16.12 11.32
CA ALA A 381 -12.27 -15.86 12.65
C ALA A 381 -12.70 -14.49 13.21
N ALA A 382 -12.62 -13.41 12.42
CA ALA A 382 -13.08 -12.09 12.86
C ALA A 382 -14.59 -12.05 13.15
N ARG A 383 -15.40 -12.75 12.36
CA ARG A 383 -16.84 -12.92 12.64
C ARG A 383 -17.08 -13.69 13.92
N ALA A 384 -16.27 -14.72 14.18
CA ALA A 384 -16.37 -15.53 15.38
C ALA A 384 -16.06 -14.70 16.64
N ALA A 385 -14.98 -13.91 16.60
CA ALA A 385 -14.61 -12.99 17.68
C ALA A 385 -15.69 -11.93 17.94
N LEU A 386 -16.25 -11.34 16.87
CA LEU A 386 -17.34 -10.38 16.97
C LEU A 386 -18.62 -11.00 17.55
N ALA A 387 -19.02 -12.18 17.06
CA ALA A 387 -20.19 -12.90 17.59
C ALA A 387 -20.01 -13.29 19.06
N HIS A 388 -18.79 -13.65 19.46
CA HIS A 388 -18.45 -13.93 20.85
C HIS A 388 -18.66 -12.70 21.73
N ARG A 389 -18.13 -11.55 21.30
CA ARG A 389 -18.26 -10.26 21.98
C ARG A 389 -19.73 -9.81 22.10
N GLU A 390 -20.55 -10.10 21.09
CA GLU A 390 -21.99 -9.83 21.10
C GLU A 390 -22.80 -10.80 21.97
N GLY A 391 -22.16 -11.81 22.58
CA GLY A 391 -22.82 -12.84 23.37
C GLY A 391 -23.50 -13.95 22.54
N SER A 392 -23.32 -13.95 21.22
CA SER A 392 -23.83 -14.96 20.30
C SER A 392 -22.90 -16.18 20.24
N LEU A 393 -22.70 -16.83 21.39
CA LEU A 393 -21.68 -17.88 21.59
C LEU A 393 -21.83 -19.06 20.62
N ALA A 394 -23.05 -19.47 20.30
CA ALA A 394 -23.29 -20.59 19.38
C ALA A 394 -22.89 -20.25 17.92
N GLU A 395 -23.08 -19.01 17.49
CA GLU A 395 -22.61 -18.56 16.18
C GLU A 395 -21.09 -18.41 16.17
N ALA A 396 -20.52 -17.88 17.26
CA ALA A 396 -19.08 -17.78 17.43
C ALA A 396 -18.39 -19.16 17.31
N ALA A 397 -18.90 -20.18 17.99
CA ALA A 397 -18.37 -21.54 17.91
C ALA A 397 -18.37 -22.08 16.46
N ARG A 398 -19.48 -21.90 15.73
CA ARG A 398 -19.59 -22.31 14.32
C ARG A 398 -18.63 -21.57 13.40
N PHE A 399 -18.44 -20.26 13.62
CA PHE A 399 -17.50 -19.50 12.82
C PHE A 399 -16.05 -19.87 13.13
N TRP A 400 -15.69 -20.13 14.38
CA TRP A 400 -14.36 -20.62 14.75
C TRP A 400 -14.04 -21.98 14.13
N GLU A 401 -15.00 -22.91 14.14
CA GLU A 401 -14.83 -24.23 13.49
C GLU A 401 -14.60 -24.07 11.98
N ARG A 402 -15.45 -23.29 11.30
CA ARG A 402 -15.28 -23.02 9.86
C ARG A 402 -13.99 -22.28 9.55
N ALA A 403 -13.59 -21.35 10.42
CA ALA A 403 -12.32 -20.65 10.27
C ALA A 403 -11.16 -21.64 10.31
N ALA A 404 -11.18 -22.57 11.27
CA ALA A 404 -10.15 -23.59 11.40
C ALA A 404 -10.10 -24.57 10.23
N ASP A 405 -11.24 -24.91 9.64
CA ASP A 405 -11.30 -25.73 8.43
C ASP A 405 -10.73 -25.01 7.20
N ALA A 406 -10.79 -23.68 7.18
CA ALA A 406 -10.25 -22.82 6.11
C ALA A 406 -8.85 -22.24 6.43
N ALA A 407 -8.23 -22.66 7.54
CA ALA A 407 -6.92 -22.17 7.95
C ALA A 407 -5.79 -22.79 7.09
N GLU A 408 -4.86 -21.96 6.64
CA GLU A 408 -3.70 -22.41 5.85
C GLU A 408 -2.62 -23.06 6.73
N ASP A 409 -2.50 -22.61 7.97
CA ASP A 409 -1.50 -23.07 8.94
C ASP A 409 -2.14 -23.93 10.05
N ARG A 410 -1.47 -25.03 10.41
CA ARG A 410 -1.97 -26.01 11.39
C ARG A 410 -2.01 -25.44 12.81
N ALA A 411 -1.06 -24.58 13.18
CA ALA A 411 -1.07 -23.98 14.52
C ALA A 411 -2.25 -23.02 14.69
N THR A 412 -2.52 -22.20 13.66
CA THR A 412 -3.69 -21.33 13.60
C THR A 412 -4.99 -22.13 13.61
N ALA A 413 -5.06 -23.21 12.83
CA ALA A 413 -6.21 -24.10 12.81
C ALA A 413 -6.48 -24.73 14.19
N SER A 414 -5.42 -25.17 14.88
CA SER A 414 -5.49 -25.72 16.23
C SER A 414 -6.05 -24.70 17.22
N ASP A 415 -5.54 -23.46 17.23
CA ASP A 415 -6.03 -22.41 18.14
C ASP A 415 -7.51 -22.09 17.90
N TRP A 416 -7.93 -21.97 16.64
CA TRP A 416 -9.33 -21.70 16.32
C TRP A 416 -10.25 -22.87 16.67
N ARG A 417 -9.83 -24.13 16.47
CA ARG A 417 -10.59 -25.31 16.94
C ARG A 417 -10.67 -25.34 18.46
N ARG A 418 -9.60 -24.98 19.15
CA ARG A 418 -9.58 -24.87 20.62
C ARG A 418 -10.62 -23.86 21.10
N ARG A 419 -10.63 -22.64 20.54
CA ARG A 419 -11.65 -21.61 20.84
C ARG A 419 -13.07 -22.11 20.58
N ALA A 420 -13.32 -22.80 19.47
CA ALA A 420 -14.61 -23.42 19.19
C ALA A 420 -15.00 -24.48 20.27
N GLY A 421 -14.05 -25.34 20.65
CA GLY A 421 -14.23 -26.36 21.67
C GLY A 421 -14.57 -25.77 23.04
N GLN A 422 -13.87 -24.72 23.47
CA GLN A 422 -14.17 -23.99 24.72
C GLN A 422 -15.61 -23.46 24.75
N LEU A 423 -16.06 -22.86 23.64
CA LEU A 423 -17.43 -22.34 23.56
C LEU A 423 -18.47 -23.46 23.59
N LEU A 424 -18.24 -24.56 22.88
CA LEU A 424 -19.15 -25.70 22.91
C LEU A 424 -19.18 -26.40 24.27
N LEU A 425 -18.08 -26.38 25.03
CA LEU A 425 -18.05 -26.92 26.39
C LEU A 425 -19.08 -26.21 27.27
N GLY A 426 -19.13 -24.87 27.22
CA GLY A 426 -20.12 -24.08 27.98
C GLY A 426 -21.55 -24.20 27.47
N LEU A 427 -21.75 -24.44 26.16
CA LEU A 427 -23.08 -24.44 25.53
C LEU A 427 -23.76 -25.81 25.49
N GLU A 428 -23.02 -26.83 25.08
CA GLU A 428 -23.53 -28.18 24.78
C GLU A 428 -22.90 -29.25 25.66
N GLY A 429 -21.87 -28.89 26.43
CA GLY A 429 -21.18 -29.77 27.36
C GLY A 429 -19.99 -30.53 26.76
N PRO A 430 -19.37 -31.42 27.54
CA PRO A 430 -18.07 -31.98 27.22
C PRO A 430 -18.07 -32.93 26.01
N ALA A 431 -19.20 -33.57 25.70
CA ALA A 431 -19.31 -34.45 24.54
C ALA A 431 -19.20 -33.70 23.21
N ALA A 432 -19.60 -32.43 23.16
CA ALA A 432 -19.50 -31.59 21.96
C ALA A 432 -18.10 -30.97 21.79
N ALA A 433 -17.45 -30.62 22.89
CA ALA A 433 -16.11 -30.01 22.88
C ALA A 433 -14.98 -31.02 22.56
N GLU A 434 -15.11 -32.26 23.06
CA GLU A 434 -14.08 -33.30 23.00
C GLU A 434 -13.54 -33.60 21.58
N PRO A 435 -14.36 -33.77 20.53
CA PRO A 435 -13.86 -34.03 19.17
C PRO A 435 -13.03 -32.87 18.59
N LEU A 436 -13.42 -31.62 18.88
CA LEU A 436 -12.70 -30.44 18.39
C LEU A 436 -11.35 -30.30 19.06
N LEU A 437 -11.29 -30.49 20.39
CA LEU A 437 -10.05 -30.41 21.14
C LEU A 437 -9.07 -31.55 20.80
N ARG A 438 -9.57 -32.75 20.47
CA ARG A 438 -8.70 -33.81 19.95
C ARG A 438 -8.08 -33.45 18.61
N ARG A 439 -8.85 -32.90 17.67
CA ARG A 439 -8.31 -32.41 16.39
C ARG A 439 -7.32 -31.27 16.59
N ALA A 440 -7.63 -30.33 17.48
CA ALA A 440 -6.70 -29.26 17.84
C ALA A 440 -5.37 -29.84 18.35
N LEU A 441 -5.40 -30.88 19.19
CA LEU A 441 -4.19 -31.52 19.71
C LEU A 441 -3.37 -32.24 18.62
N GLU A 442 -4.04 -32.86 17.65
CA GLU A 442 -3.41 -33.47 16.47
C GLU A 442 -2.68 -32.43 15.60
N GLU A 443 -3.12 -31.18 15.61
CA GLU A 443 -2.61 -30.10 14.77
C GLU A 443 -1.47 -29.30 15.39
N SER A 444 -1.47 -29.07 16.71
CA SER A 444 -0.45 -28.25 17.40
C SER A 444 0.71 -29.04 18.01
N SER A 445 0.76 -30.37 17.84
CA SER A 445 1.81 -31.22 18.41
C SER A 445 2.11 -30.92 19.89
N ASN A 446 1.08 -31.04 20.75
CA ASN A 446 1.14 -30.90 22.22
C ASN A 446 1.15 -29.47 22.80
N GLY A 447 0.35 -28.52 22.29
CA GLY A 447 0.17 -27.24 23.00
C GLY A 447 -0.32 -27.43 24.46
N PRO A 448 0.31 -26.80 25.48
CA PRO A 448 -0.03 -27.03 26.89
C PRO A 448 -1.47 -26.65 27.24
N GLU A 449 -2.01 -25.63 26.57
CA GLU A 449 -3.40 -25.18 26.71
C GLU A 449 -4.39 -26.25 26.20
N VAL A 450 -4.17 -26.76 24.99
CA VAL A 450 -5.02 -27.80 24.38
C VAL A 450 -5.01 -29.08 25.22
N LEU A 451 -3.84 -29.47 25.75
CA LEU A 451 -3.70 -30.63 26.63
C LEU A 451 -4.56 -30.50 27.89
N THR A 452 -4.50 -29.33 28.54
CA THR A 452 -5.20 -29.11 29.82
C THR A 452 -6.70 -28.89 29.64
N GLU A 453 -7.11 -28.23 28.57
CA GLU A 453 -8.52 -28.10 28.22
C GLU A 453 -9.15 -29.45 27.86
N LEU A 454 -8.49 -30.26 27.02
CA LEU A 454 -8.97 -31.60 26.72
C LEU A 454 -8.99 -32.49 27.96
N ALA A 455 -7.98 -32.40 28.84
CA ALA A 455 -7.98 -33.13 30.10
C ALA A 455 -9.17 -32.74 30.98
N SER A 456 -9.49 -31.45 31.08
CA SER A 456 -10.64 -30.96 31.82
C SER A 456 -11.96 -31.52 31.26
N VAL A 457 -12.11 -31.51 29.93
CA VAL A 457 -13.27 -32.12 29.26
C VAL A 457 -13.38 -33.63 29.55
N LEU A 458 -12.27 -34.37 29.55
CA LEU A 458 -12.26 -35.80 29.88
C LEU A 458 -12.63 -36.06 31.34
N VAL A 459 -12.20 -35.19 32.27
CA VAL A 459 -12.59 -35.25 33.68
C VAL A 459 -14.09 -35.07 33.85
N GLU A 460 -14.68 -34.07 33.19
CA GLU A 460 -16.13 -33.83 33.22
C GLU A 460 -16.92 -35.01 32.62
N ARG A 461 -16.35 -35.69 31.63
CA ARG A 461 -16.89 -36.93 31.07
C ARG A 461 -16.71 -38.17 31.94
N GLY A 462 -15.88 -38.11 32.97
CA GLY A 462 -15.50 -39.24 33.81
C GLY A 462 -14.40 -40.13 33.24
N ASP A 463 -13.75 -39.76 32.14
CA ASP A 463 -12.55 -40.45 31.62
C ASP A 463 -11.28 -39.94 32.31
N LEU A 464 -11.12 -40.38 33.54
CA LEU A 464 -10.00 -39.97 34.40
C LEU A 464 -8.66 -40.54 33.90
N ILE A 465 -8.69 -41.70 33.25
CA ILE A 465 -7.47 -42.34 32.73
C ILE A 465 -6.94 -41.50 31.56
N GLY A 466 -7.81 -41.14 30.61
CA GLY A 466 -7.43 -40.26 29.50
C GLY A 466 -6.95 -38.89 29.96
N ALA A 467 -7.59 -38.30 30.99
CA ALA A 467 -7.13 -37.04 31.57
C ALA A 467 -5.73 -37.15 32.20
N GLU A 468 -5.46 -38.22 32.95
CA GLU A 468 -4.15 -38.47 33.56
C GLU A 468 -3.05 -38.67 32.51
N GLU A 469 -3.36 -39.30 31.37
CA GLU A 469 -2.42 -39.44 30.25
C GLU A 469 -2.05 -38.08 29.63
N LEU A 470 -3.01 -37.17 29.51
CA LEU A 470 -2.77 -35.82 28.98
C LEU A 470 -1.94 -34.97 29.94
N TYR A 471 -2.22 -35.00 31.25
CA TYR A 471 -1.39 -34.34 32.24
C TYR A 471 0.03 -34.95 32.31
N ALA A 472 0.16 -36.26 32.13
CA ALA A 472 1.48 -36.89 32.04
C ALA A 472 2.25 -36.47 30.77
N ARG A 473 1.56 -36.21 29.65
CA ARG A 473 2.17 -35.65 28.44
C ARG A 473 2.68 -34.22 28.67
N LEU A 474 1.93 -33.38 29.38
CA LEU A 474 2.32 -32.02 29.75
C LEU A 474 3.67 -31.95 30.50
N LEU A 475 3.99 -32.96 31.32
CA LEU A 475 5.26 -33.07 32.04
C LEU A 475 6.41 -33.62 31.18
N LYS A 476 6.12 -34.43 30.16
CA LYS A 476 7.14 -35.14 29.36
C LYS A 476 7.76 -34.25 28.30
N GLU A 477 6.96 -33.35 27.71
CA GLU A 477 7.41 -32.51 26.60
C GLU A 477 8.09 -31.24 27.14
N PRO A 478 9.32 -30.92 26.67
CA PRO A 478 9.97 -29.67 27.01
C PRO A 478 9.29 -28.52 26.26
N HIS A 479 8.34 -27.85 26.92
CA HIS A 479 7.79 -26.58 26.45
C HIS A 479 8.59 -25.39 27.01
N GLU A 480 8.62 -24.28 26.29
CA GLU A 480 9.17 -23.03 26.80
C GLU A 480 8.50 -22.67 28.14
N ARG A 481 9.26 -22.11 29.08
CA ARG A 481 8.76 -21.67 30.40
C ARG A 481 7.96 -20.37 30.26
N GLY A 482 6.92 -20.41 29.45
CA GLY A 482 5.98 -19.32 29.24
C GLY A 482 4.82 -19.33 30.26
N PRO A 483 4.07 -18.23 30.34
CA PRO A 483 2.89 -18.12 31.20
C PRO A 483 1.82 -19.18 30.90
N GLU A 484 1.70 -19.63 29.64
CA GLU A 484 0.75 -20.65 29.20
C GLU A 484 1.08 -22.02 29.80
N ARG A 485 2.38 -22.39 29.80
CA ARG A 485 2.84 -23.62 30.45
C ARG A 485 2.60 -23.56 31.95
N ARG A 486 2.88 -22.42 32.59
CA ARG A 486 2.64 -22.20 34.02
C ARG A 486 1.16 -22.38 34.37
N ALA A 487 0.26 -21.75 33.62
CA ALA A 487 -1.19 -21.91 33.81
C ALA A 487 -1.63 -23.37 33.65
N ALA A 488 -1.11 -24.06 32.64
CA ALA A 488 -1.39 -25.47 32.40
C ALA A 488 -0.91 -26.38 33.56
N LEU A 489 0.31 -26.16 34.05
CA LEU A 489 0.86 -26.90 35.19
C LEU A 489 0.05 -26.65 36.48
N LEU A 490 -0.38 -25.41 36.71
CA LEU A 490 -1.25 -25.06 37.84
C LEU A 490 -2.62 -25.73 37.75
N CYS A 491 -3.23 -25.78 36.55
CA CYS A 491 -4.48 -26.48 36.31
C CYS A 491 -4.36 -27.98 36.64
N ALA A 492 -3.29 -28.64 36.16
CA ALA A 492 -3.01 -30.04 36.45
C ALA A 492 -2.75 -30.30 37.95
N ALA A 493 -1.98 -29.44 38.61
CA ALA A 493 -1.73 -29.52 40.04
C ALA A 493 -3.02 -29.39 40.85
N ARG A 494 -3.84 -28.37 40.54
CA ARG A 494 -5.14 -28.14 41.16
C ARG A 494 -6.06 -29.36 41.02
N HIS A 495 -6.15 -29.93 39.82
CA HIS A 495 -6.92 -31.14 39.57
C HIS A 495 -6.52 -32.30 40.51
N HIS A 496 -5.23 -32.56 40.68
CA HIS A 496 -4.75 -33.63 41.56
C HIS A 496 -4.97 -33.31 43.05
N LEU A 497 -4.87 -32.05 43.47
CA LEU A 497 -5.16 -31.62 44.84
C LEU A 497 -6.64 -31.76 45.19
N GLU A 498 -7.55 -31.31 44.32
CA GLU A 498 -9.00 -31.42 44.52
C GLU A 498 -9.45 -32.89 44.65
N ARG A 499 -8.70 -33.82 44.04
CA ARG A 499 -8.92 -35.27 44.16
C ARG A 499 -8.27 -35.92 45.38
N GLY A 500 -7.59 -35.15 46.24
CA GLY A 500 -6.89 -35.67 47.41
C GLY A 500 -5.64 -36.49 47.05
N ALA A 501 -5.00 -36.22 45.91
CA ALA A 501 -3.78 -36.90 45.46
C ALA A 501 -2.57 -35.94 45.44
N PRO A 502 -2.12 -35.42 46.60
CA PRO A 502 -1.05 -34.42 46.66
C PRO A 502 0.27 -34.93 46.10
N ASP A 503 0.58 -36.23 46.24
CA ASP A 503 1.78 -36.84 45.66
C ASP A 503 1.80 -36.76 44.12
N ARG A 504 0.62 -36.76 43.47
CA ARG A 504 0.49 -36.60 42.02
C ARG A 504 0.56 -35.14 41.57
N ALA A 505 0.24 -34.19 42.44
CA ALA A 505 0.39 -32.76 42.16
C ALA A 505 1.86 -32.30 42.23
N ARG A 506 2.68 -32.95 43.08
CA ARG A 506 4.09 -32.58 43.32
C ARG A 506 4.92 -32.38 42.04
N PRO A 507 4.94 -33.27 41.04
CA PRO A 507 5.76 -33.07 39.84
C PRO A 507 5.43 -31.79 39.07
N PHE A 508 4.15 -31.40 39.02
CA PHE A 508 3.71 -30.17 38.36
C PHE A 508 4.15 -28.93 39.14
N LEU A 509 4.03 -28.96 40.47
CA LEU A 509 4.49 -27.88 41.35
C LEU A 509 6.02 -27.75 41.35
N SER A 510 6.75 -28.86 41.30
CA SER A 510 8.22 -28.85 41.20
C SER A 510 8.70 -28.26 39.87
N GLU A 511 7.98 -28.50 38.77
CA GLU A 511 8.30 -27.92 37.46
C GLU A 511 8.07 -26.39 37.42
N LEU A 512 7.13 -25.88 38.22
CA LEU A 512 6.93 -24.44 38.41
C LEU A 512 8.10 -23.76 39.15
N GLY A 513 8.94 -24.55 39.84
CA GLY A 513 10.08 -24.09 40.63
C GLY A 513 9.71 -23.54 42.00
N ASP A 514 10.64 -23.65 42.96
CA ASP A 514 10.61 -22.91 44.23
C ASP A 514 11.16 -21.49 43.98
N ASP A 515 10.45 -20.65 43.21
CA ASP A 515 10.81 -19.22 43.11
C ASP A 515 9.92 -18.41 44.06
N PRO A 516 10.32 -18.23 45.34
CA PRO A 516 9.54 -17.53 46.36
C PRO A 516 9.29 -16.06 46.02
N VAL A 517 10.06 -15.45 45.10
CA VAL A 517 9.90 -14.05 44.69
C VAL A 517 8.57 -13.80 43.96
N SER A 518 7.90 -14.85 43.47
CA SER A 518 6.57 -14.73 42.82
C SER A 518 5.38 -14.96 43.75
N LEU A 519 5.60 -15.37 45.00
CA LEU A 519 4.52 -15.62 45.98
C LEU A 519 4.37 -14.51 47.03
N GLU A 520 5.36 -13.63 47.20
CA GLU A 520 5.32 -12.53 48.19
C GLU A 520 4.64 -11.24 47.68
N MET A 521 4.31 -11.12 46.39
CA MET A 521 3.70 -9.89 45.83
C MET A 521 2.16 -9.78 46.00
N GLN A 522 1.51 -10.69 46.74
CA GLN A 522 0.06 -10.57 47.00
C GLN A 522 -0.38 -10.71 48.47
N ASP A 523 0.53 -11.03 49.41
CA ASP A 523 0.17 -11.15 50.83
C ASP A 523 0.86 -10.10 51.76
N GLU A 524 1.75 -9.23 51.26
CA GLU A 524 2.44 -8.19 52.06
C GLU A 524 2.02 -6.73 51.73
N LEU A 525 0.71 -6.47 51.71
CA LEU A 525 0.16 -5.15 52.07
C LEU A 525 -0.89 -5.26 53.19
N SER A 526 -0.76 -6.31 54.00
CA SER A 526 -1.39 -6.46 55.31
C SER A 526 -0.30 -6.35 56.36
N ASP A 527 -0.38 -5.31 57.20
CA ASP A 527 0.33 -5.12 58.47
C ASP A 527 1.76 -4.55 58.43
N ALA A 528 1.87 -3.24 58.19
CA ALA A 528 2.91 -2.42 58.82
C ALA A 528 2.46 -0.95 58.97
N ASP A 529 1.50 -0.70 59.85
CA ASP A 529 1.40 0.56 60.60
C ASP A 529 0.61 0.33 61.90
N ALA A 530 1.32 -0.10 62.94
CA ALA A 530 0.92 0.08 64.33
C ALA A 530 2.14 -0.02 65.24
N ASP A 531 2.86 1.10 65.39
CA ASP A 531 3.41 1.44 66.69
C ASP A 531 2.24 1.48 67.69
N ASP A 532 2.25 0.62 68.71
CA ASP A 532 2.27 0.99 70.13
C ASP A 532 1.74 -0.15 71.05
N VAL A 533 2.33 -0.23 72.25
CA VAL A 533 1.92 -0.97 73.46
C VAL A 533 2.43 -2.42 73.67
N ALA A 534 3.63 -2.47 74.26
CA ALA A 534 4.05 -3.23 75.44
C ALA A 534 3.23 -4.42 76.02
N ASN A 535 4.00 -5.47 76.35
CA ASN A 535 3.94 -6.38 77.51
C ASN A 535 3.57 -7.88 77.30
N GLU A 536 4.60 -8.66 77.66
CA GLU A 536 4.62 -9.98 78.32
C GLU A 536 4.46 -11.30 77.53
N PRO A 537 5.17 -12.35 77.98
CA PRO A 537 5.38 -13.58 77.20
C PRO A 537 4.41 -14.70 77.62
N LEU A 538 4.24 -15.72 76.76
CA LEU A 538 4.27 -17.16 77.12
C LEU A 538 3.81 -18.08 75.97
N SER A 539 4.59 -19.15 75.81
CA SER A 539 4.32 -20.52 75.34
C SER A 539 3.00 -20.88 74.61
N GLY A 540 3.13 -21.74 73.61
CA GLY A 540 2.18 -22.83 73.40
C GLY A 540 1.98 -23.25 71.95
N GLU A 541 2.24 -24.53 71.69
CA GLU A 541 1.92 -25.28 70.49
C GLU A 541 0.45 -25.09 70.03
N HIS A 542 0.18 -25.05 68.72
CA HIS A 542 -0.67 -26.03 68.01
C HIS A 542 -1.28 -25.53 66.68
N SER A 543 -1.26 -26.47 65.74
CA SER A 543 -2.37 -26.86 64.84
C SER A 543 -2.72 -25.98 63.64
N VAL A 544 -2.34 -26.49 62.48
CA VAL A 544 -2.90 -26.20 61.16
C VAL A 544 -4.38 -26.62 61.13
N VAL A 545 -5.29 -25.68 60.83
CA VAL A 545 -6.68 -25.94 60.47
C VAL A 545 -6.98 -25.14 59.20
N LEU A 546 -7.31 -25.87 58.13
CA LEU A 546 -7.84 -25.36 56.87
C LEU A 546 -9.26 -24.83 57.09
N TYR A 547 -9.56 -23.61 56.62
CA TYR A 547 -10.93 -23.18 56.35
C TYR A 547 -11.07 -22.54 54.97
N ALA A 548 -12.20 -22.90 54.37
CA ALA A 548 -12.70 -22.51 53.08
C ALA A 548 -13.17 -21.03 53.02
N SER A 549 -13.29 -20.56 51.78
CA SER A 549 -13.87 -19.30 51.27
C SER A 549 -15.11 -18.80 52.04
N PRO A 550 -15.38 -17.46 52.05
CA PRO A 550 -16.32 -16.95 51.03
C PRO A 550 -16.08 -15.50 50.52
N GLU A 551 -16.53 -15.30 49.28
CA GLU A 551 -17.25 -14.16 48.66
C GLU A 551 -17.04 -12.70 49.13
N THR A 552 -16.69 -11.87 48.14
CA THR A 552 -17.12 -10.49 47.85
C THR A 552 -17.01 -9.39 48.91
N SER A 553 -16.17 -8.40 48.64
CA SER A 553 -16.51 -6.97 48.84
C SER A 553 -15.69 -6.05 47.96
N GLN A 554 -16.40 -5.14 47.30
CA GLN A 554 -15.93 -3.98 46.56
C GLN A 554 -15.25 -2.97 47.50
N VAL A 555 -14.32 -2.15 46.99
CA VAL A 555 -14.28 -0.67 47.11
C VAL A 555 -12.96 -0.10 46.55
N LEU A 556 -13.11 0.73 45.51
CA LEU A 556 -12.40 1.97 45.10
C LEU A 556 -10.90 2.16 45.41
N SER A 557 -10.11 2.41 44.35
CA SER A 557 -8.80 3.08 44.41
C SER A 557 -8.83 4.43 43.67
N PRO A 558 -8.15 5.48 44.17
CA PRO A 558 -7.80 6.66 43.40
C PRO A 558 -6.36 6.59 42.85
N SER A 559 -6.20 7.28 41.73
CA SER A 559 -5.02 7.55 40.90
C SER A 559 -3.83 8.25 41.57
N GLY A 560 -2.60 7.98 41.09
CA GLY A 560 -1.42 8.81 41.39
C GLY A 560 -0.09 8.36 40.77
N GLN A 561 0.31 9.08 39.72
CA GLN A 561 1.61 9.28 39.04
C GLN A 561 2.92 8.75 39.67
N VAL A 562 3.79 8.22 38.79
CA VAL A 562 5.19 7.84 39.01
C VAL A 562 6.12 9.05 38.83
N ALA A 563 6.97 9.29 39.83
CA ALA A 563 8.17 10.12 39.73
C ALA A 563 9.36 9.22 39.33
N LEU A 564 10.20 9.71 38.42
CA LEU A 564 11.45 9.08 38.00
C LEU A 564 12.55 9.49 39.00
N ASP A 565 13.17 8.48 39.62
CA ASP A 565 14.39 8.65 40.41
C ASP A 565 15.62 8.53 39.52
N ASP A 566 16.54 9.46 39.78
CA ASP A 566 17.87 9.63 39.21
C ASP A 566 18.78 8.43 39.52
N PHE A 567 19.54 7.99 38.52
CA PHE A 567 20.71 7.14 38.72
C PHE A 567 21.96 7.95 38.42
N ASP A 568 22.74 8.16 39.49
CA ASP A 568 24.12 8.64 39.48
C ASP A 568 25.03 7.65 38.73
N ASP A 569 25.80 8.15 37.76
CA ASP A 569 26.92 7.44 37.15
C ASP A 569 28.20 8.30 37.29
N GLU A 570 28.92 8.06 38.37
CA GLU A 570 30.31 8.50 38.55
C GLU A 570 31.25 7.42 38.00
N GLY A 571 32.18 7.79 37.11
CA GLY A 571 33.45 7.06 37.10
C GLY A 571 34.31 7.08 35.83
N LEU A 572 35.17 8.10 35.76
CA LEU A 572 36.59 8.03 35.37
C LEU A 572 36.97 7.78 33.90
N GLY A 573 37.76 8.72 33.38
CA GLY A 573 38.59 8.53 32.19
C GLY A 573 39.27 9.83 31.74
N GLU A 574 40.17 10.35 32.57
CA GLU A 574 41.17 11.34 32.15
C GLU A 574 42.03 10.76 31.02
N GLU A 575 42.22 11.49 29.92
CA GLU A 575 43.52 11.64 29.28
C GLU A 575 43.54 12.88 28.39
N ASP A 576 44.49 13.73 28.75
CA ASP A 576 44.89 15.01 28.17
C ASP A 576 45.41 14.90 26.72
N GLU A 577 45.25 16.01 25.98
CA GLU A 577 46.31 16.88 25.45
C GLU A 577 46.16 17.31 23.96
N LEU A 578 46.17 18.64 23.80
CA LEU A 578 46.73 19.44 22.68
C LEU A 578 46.01 19.45 21.33
N PHE A 579 45.37 20.58 21.00
CA PHE A 579 45.79 21.44 19.88
C PHE A 579 45.19 22.84 20.04
N ASP A 580 46.08 23.82 20.23
CA ASP A 580 45.82 25.25 20.05
C ASP A 580 45.57 25.53 18.56
N ASP A 581 44.50 26.27 18.23
CA ASP A 581 44.51 27.16 17.06
C ASP A 581 43.55 28.33 17.28
N GLU A 582 44.12 29.47 17.69
CA GLU A 582 43.48 30.78 17.72
C GLU A 582 43.31 31.30 16.28
N GLY A 583 42.07 31.40 15.82
CA GLY A 583 41.71 31.97 14.53
C GLY A 583 40.62 33.03 14.65
N VAL A 584 41.02 34.25 14.99
CA VAL A 584 40.45 35.56 14.65
C VAL A 584 39.03 35.54 14.04
N LEU A 585 38.02 35.87 14.85
CA LEU A 585 36.71 36.32 14.37
C LEU A 585 36.73 37.85 14.25
N GLU A 586 36.78 38.33 13.01
CA GLU A 586 36.46 39.72 12.68
C GLU A 586 34.95 39.95 12.87
N GLU A 587 34.63 40.95 13.70
CA GLU A 587 33.30 41.50 13.89
C GLU A 587 32.72 41.97 12.55
N LEU A 588 31.57 41.41 12.16
CA LEU A 588 30.74 41.96 11.10
C LEU A 588 29.62 42.81 11.73
N ASP A 589 29.57 44.04 11.24
CA ASP A 589 28.80 45.19 11.68
C ASP A 589 27.30 45.01 11.35
N ASP A 590 26.45 44.96 12.39
CA ASP A 590 25.00 44.75 12.31
C ASP A 590 24.24 45.95 11.69
N ASP A 591 24.91 47.09 11.45
CA ASP A 591 24.29 48.31 10.90
C ASP A 591 24.19 48.34 9.36
N ALA A 592 24.66 47.30 8.66
CA ALA A 592 24.67 47.25 7.18
C ALA A 592 23.44 46.55 6.55
N LEU A 593 22.58 45.89 7.32
CA LEU A 593 21.45 45.11 6.80
C LEU A 593 20.12 45.88 6.69
N ASP A 594 20.02 47.06 7.31
CA ASP A 594 18.78 47.86 7.33
C ASP A 594 18.61 48.80 6.12
N GLN A 595 19.57 48.89 5.19
CA GLN A 595 19.50 49.81 4.04
C GLN A 595 19.05 49.17 2.71
N LEU A 596 18.64 47.89 2.69
CA LEU A 596 18.32 47.17 1.44
C LEU A 596 16.83 46.97 1.14
N PHE A 597 15.92 47.48 1.97
CA PHE A 597 14.47 47.36 1.74
C PHE A 597 13.68 48.64 1.99
N GLU A 598 14.07 49.74 1.33
CA GLU A 598 13.17 50.86 1.09
C GLU A 598 13.11 51.16 -0.40
N GLU A 599 12.01 50.76 -1.06
CA GLU A 599 11.32 51.53 -2.10
C GLU A 599 10.26 50.66 -2.82
N SER A 600 9.00 50.75 -2.37
CA SER A 600 7.83 50.92 -3.26
C SER A 600 6.50 50.99 -2.49
N PRO A 601 5.51 51.77 -2.96
CA PRO A 601 4.46 52.32 -2.12
C PRO A 601 3.25 51.39 -2.00
N ARG A 602 2.71 51.26 -0.78
CA ARG A 602 1.36 50.72 -0.55
C ARG A 602 0.35 51.85 -0.25
N PRO A 603 -0.88 51.79 -0.77
CA PRO A 603 -1.92 52.77 -0.48
C PRO A 603 -2.49 52.57 0.93
N ARG A 604 -2.89 53.72 1.52
CA ARG A 604 -3.46 53.89 2.87
C ARG A 604 -4.90 53.36 2.98
N HIS A 605 -5.34 53.25 4.25
CA HIS A 605 -6.65 52.87 4.82
C HIS A 605 -6.64 51.42 5.34
N LEU A 606 -6.85 51.07 6.62
CA LEU A 606 -7.50 51.70 7.77
C LEU A 606 -7.04 51.01 9.08
N ARG A 607 -6.86 51.84 10.11
CA ARG A 607 -7.09 51.65 11.57
C ARG A 607 -6.43 50.50 12.35
N ALA A 608 -5.68 50.96 13.34
CA ALA A 608 -5.12 50.25 14.49
C ALA A 608 -6.17 49.52 15.35
N VAL A 609 -5.77 48.35 15.85
CA VAL A 609 -6.27 47.73 17.08
C VAL A 609 -5.04 47.23 17.84
N ASP A 610 -5.08 47.46 19.15
CA ASP A 610 -3.99 47.34 20.11
C ASP A 610 -3.27 45.99 20.11
N LYS A 611 -1.95 46.10 20.30
CA LYS A 611 -1.06 45.02 20.71
C LYS A 611 -1.18 44.89 22.22
N ASP A 612 -1.57 43.72 22.70
CA ASP A 612 -1.00 43.06 23.87
C ASP A 612 -1.58 41.64 23.93
N ASP A 613 -0.68 40.65 23.87
CA ASP A 613 -0.77 39.24 24.27
C ASP A 613 -0.55 38.17 23.15
N PRO A 614 0.70 37.69 22.93
CA PRO A 614 1.03 36.74 21.88
C PRO A 614 1.08 35.26 22.34
N LEU A 615 0.27 34.83 23.32
CA LEU A 615 0.31 33.42 23.78
C LEU A 615 -1.03 32.65 23.78
N GLU A 616 -2.17 33.25 23.38
CA GLU A 616 -3.46 32.51 23.33
C GLU A 616 -3.91 32.05 21.93
N SER A 617 -3.18 32.36 20.85
CA SER A 617 -3.61 32.01 19.48
C SER A 617 -3.08 30.68 18.91
N LEU A 618 -2.21 29.96 19.64
CA LEU A 618 -1.54 28.76 19.12
C LEU A 618 -2.18 27.41 19.48
N VAL A 619 -3.22 27.35 20.33
CA VAL A 619 -3.76 26.07 20.85
C VAL A 619 -5.28 25.90 20.72
N LEU A 620 -6.05 26.89 20.26
CA LEU A 620 -7.53 26.81 20.22
C LEU A 620 -8.15 27.11 18.85
N GLY A 621 -7.60 26.52 17.79
CA GLY A 621 -8.12 26.62 16.42
C GLY A 621 -9.01 25.47 15.93
N THR A 622 -9.19 24.38 16.69
CA THR A 622 -9.95 23.19 16.22
C THR A 622 -10.96 22.62 17.21
N ALA A 623 -11.19 23.24 18.36
CA ALA A 623 -12.11 22.69 19.37
C ALA A 623 -13.21 23.69 19.78
N LYS A 624 -14.22 23.89 18.91
CA LYS A 624 -15.59 24.21 19.36
C LYS A 624 -16.64 24.04 18.26
N ARG A 625 -17.54 23.07 18.49
CA ARG A 625 -18.79 22.70 17.77
C ARG A 625 -18.55 21.85 16.51
N GLU A 626 -19.13 20.65 16.35
CA GLU A 626 -20.42 20.13 16.82
C GLU A 626 -20.32 18.68 17.33
N ALA A 627 -21.03 18.39 18.41
CA ALA A 627 -21.37 17.03 18.80
C ALA A 627 -22.37 16.46 17.76
N GLY A 628 -21.85 15.78 16.74
CA GLY A 628 -22.67 15.19 15.69
C GLY A 628 -21.86 14.61 14.53
N GLY A 629 -21.49 13.33 14.62
CA GLY A 629 -21.29 12.44 13.47
C GLY A 629 -19.98 12.58 12.66
N ASP A 630 -19.02 11.71 12.98
CA ASP A 630 -17.73 11.46 12.30
C ASP A 630 -17.84 10.92 10.84
N ALA A 631 -19.01 11.06 10.21
CA ALA A 631 -19.22 10.69 8.81
C ALA A 631 -18.61 11.71 7.83
N GLY A 632 -18.50 12.98 8.23
CA GLY A 632 -18.04 14.06 7.35
C GLY A 632 -16.56 13.99 6.96
N HIS A 633 -15.71 13.32 7.75
CA HIS A 633 -14.28 13.26 7.45
C HIS A 633 -13.97 12.23 6.35
N LEU A 634 -14.63 11.06 6.34
CA LEU A 634 -14.47 10.03 5.30
C LEU A 634 -14.95 10.51 3.92
N ASP A 635 -16.05 11.27 3.87
CA ASP A 635 -16.61 11.81 2.63
C ASP A 635 -15.64 12.75 1.89
N SER A 636 -14.72 13.40 2.61
CA SER A 636 -13.69 14.24 1.99
C SER A 636 -12.59 13.45 1.27
N TRP A 637 -12.41 12.17 1.60
CA TRP A 637 -11.37 11.31 1.04
C TRP A 637 -11.86 10.47 -0.15
N LEU A 638 -13.12 10.05 -0.16
CA LEU A 638 -13.68 9.18 -1.21
C LEU A 638 -13.47 9.72 -2.65
N PRO A 639 -13.65 11.02 -2.94
CA PRO A 639 -13.38 11.57 -4.27
C PRO A 639 -11.90 11.48 -4.69
N ARG A 640 -10.97 11.52 -3.74
CA ARG A 640 -9.52 11.46 -4.01
C ARG A 640 -9.04 10.05 -4.34
N LEU A 641 -9.78 9.04 -3.89
CA LEU A 641 -9.50 7.62 -4.14
C LEU A 641 -10.13 7.11 -5.45
N GLY A 642 -10.82 7.98 -6.20
CA GLY A 642 -11.56 7.58 -7.40
C GLY A 642 -12.83 6.78 -7.11
N ALA A 643 -13.26 6.69 -5.84
CA ALA A 643 -14.49 6.00 -5.46
C ALA A 643 -15.71 6.82 -5.90
N LYS A 644 -16.59 6.23 -6.71
CA LYS A 644 -17.91 6.82 -6.98
C LYS A 644 -18.77 6.69 -5.72
N PRO A 645 -19.39 7.77 -5.21
CA PRO A 645 -20.35 7.65 -4.12
C PRO A 645 -21.50 6.72 -4.56
N PRO A 646 -22.07 5.92 -3.64
CA PRO A 646 -23.22 5.08 -3.97
C PRO A 646 -24.34 5.98 -4.51
N ALA A 647 -24.86 5.64 -5.69
CA ALA A 647 -25.93 6.40 -6.31
C ALA A 647 -27.13 6.43 -5.36
N SER A 648 -27.45 7.60 -4.82
CA SER A 648 -28.68 7.81 -4.06
C SER A 648 -29.85 7.67 -5.05
N ILE A 649 -30.49 6.50 -5.02
CA ILE A 649 -31.73 6.27 -5.76
C ILE A 649 -32.80 7.13 -5.08
N PRO A 650 -33.38 8.14 -5.76
CA PRO A 650 -34.46 8.91 -5.16
C PRO A 650 -35.65 7.97 -4.90
N PRO A 651 -36.31 8.04 -3.74
CA PRO A 651 -37.27 7.02 -3.28
C PRO A 651 -38.59 6.94 -4.08
N ASN A 652 -38.71 7.54 -5.28
CA ASN A 652 -39.94 7.59 -6.05
C ASN A 652 -39.71 7.67 -7.58
N LEU A 653 -39.04 6.67 -8.17
CA LEU A 653 -39.06 6.48 -9.63
C LEU A 653 -39.93 5.26 -9.99
N PRO A 654 -40.98 5.42 -10.81
CA PRO A 654 -41.74 4.29 -11.32
C PRO A 654 -40.87 3.44 -12.27
N PRO A 655 -41.10 2.11 -12.33
CA PRO A 655 -40.30 1.22 -13.16
C PRO A 655 -40.44 1.57 -14.65
N PRO A 656 -39.35 1.45 -15.44
CA PRO A 656 -39.39 1.74 -16.86
C PRO A 656 -40.30 0.72 -17.61
N PRO A 657 -41.02 1.16 -18.65
CA PRO A 657 -41.87 0.28 -19.44
C PRO A 657 -41.04 -0.76 -20.18
N LEU A 658 -41.51 -2.01 -20.17
CA LEU A 658 -40.92 -3.13 -20.90
C LEU A 658 -40.88 -2.83 -22.41
N PRO A 659 -39.77 -3.12 -23.11
CA PRO A 659 -39.70 -2.94 -24.55
C PRO A 659 -40.59 -3.96 -25.30
N PRO A 660 -41.19 -3.59 -26.43
CA PRO A 660 -42.01 -4.49 -27.23
C PRO A 660 -41.17 -5.60 -27.85
N SER A 661 -41.61 -6.83 -27.63
CA SER A 661 -41.09 -8.06 -28.23
C SER A 661 -41.37 -8.09 -29.73
N GLY A 662 -40.33 -7.90 -30.55
CA GLY A 662 -40.42 -8.09 -31.99
C GLY A 662 -39.19 -7.62 -32.75
N LEU A 663 -38.12 -8.44 -32.78
CA LEU A 663 -37.02 -8.26 -33.73
C LEU A 663 -37.29 -9.09 -35.00
N PRO A 664 -37.11 -8.53 -36.21
CA PRO A 664 -37.21 -9.27 -37.47
C PRO A 664 -35.97 -10.16 -37.72
N PRO A 665 -36.08 -11.21 -38.55
CA PRO A 665 -35.03 -12.20 -38.75
C PRO A 665 -33.85 -11.61 -39.53
N MET A 666 -32.66 -11.60 -38.91
CA MET A 666 -31.41 -11.26 -39.59
C MET A 666 -30.92 -12.43 -40.45
N THR A 667 -30.73 -12.16 -41.73
CA THR A 667 -30.08 -13.05 -42.70
C THR A 667 -28.60 -13.25 -42.35
N ARG A 668 -28.17 -14.51 -42.27
CA ARG A 668 -26.77 -14.91 -42.04
C ARG A 668 -25.91 -14.60 -43.28
N SER A 669 -24.87 -13.78 -43.10
CA SER A 669 -23.71 -13.72 -44.01
C SER A 669 -22.64 -14.73 -43.57
N PRO A 670 -21.84 -15.28 -44.49
CA PRO A 670 -20.94 -16.39 -44.24
C PRO A 670 -19.72 -16.01 -43.39
N SER A 671 -19.37 -16.91 -42.48
CA SER A 671 -18.24 -16.83 -41.54
C SER A 671 -16.90 -16.74 -42.27
N GLY A 672 -16.18 -15.63 -42.06
CA GLY A 672 -14.72 -15.62 -42.20
C GLY A 672 -14.04 -16.38 -41.05
N PRO A 673 -12.79 -16.80 -41.21
CA PRO A 673 -12.07 -17.55 -40.19
C PRO A 673 -11.90 -16.70 -38.91
N PRO A 674 -11.94 -17.31 -37.71
CA PRO A 674 -11.78 -16.58 -36.46
C PRO A 674 -10.36 -16.01 -36.39
N VAL A 675 -10.26 -14.69 -36.30
CA VAL A 675 -9.05 -14.01 -35.85
C VAL A 675 -9.10 -14.00 -34.34
N THR A 676 -8.29 -14.83 -33.72
CA THR A 676 -8.07 -14.81 -32.27
C THR A 676 -7.27 -13.55 -31.93
N LEU A 677 -7.95 -12.54 -31.38
CA LEU A 677 -7.32 -11.36 -30.79
C LEU A 677 -6.72 -11.79 -29.45
N VAL A 678 -5.39 -11.84 -29.39
CA VAL A 678 -4.61 -12.11 -28.17
C VAL A 678 -4.41 -10.78 -27.44
N SER A 679 -4.96 -10.66 -26.23
CA SER A 679 -4.84 -9.48 -25.36
C SER A 679 -3.81 -9.67 -24.24
N VAL A 680 -2.85 -8.73 -24.15
CA VAL A 680 -2.36 -7.99 -22.95
C VAL A 680 -2.23 -8.72 -21.59
N ALA A 681 -1.74 -9.96 -21.54
CA ALA A 681 -1.22 -10.53 -20.29
C ALA A 681 -0.13 -11.54 -20.63
N ASP A 682 1.14 -11.10 -20.72
CA ASP A 682 2.26 -12.02 -20.94
C ASP A 682 3.67 -11.37 -20.75
N ASP A 683 3.86 -10.41 -19.83
CA ASP A 683 5.22 -9.92 -19.50
C ASP A 683 6.07 -11.02 -18.86
N GLU A 684 5.47 -11.85 -18.01
CA GLU A 684 6.10 -13.05 -17.47
C GLU A 684 6.35 -14.11 -18.56
N LEU A 685 5.51 -14.19 -19.59
CA LEU A 685 5.79 -15.06 -20.74
C LEU A 685 6.93 -14.53 -21.59
N ARG A 686 7.03 -13.19 -21.76
CA ARG A 686 8.15 -12.55 -22.46
C ARG A 686 9.45 -12.76 -21.68
N ALA A 687 9.45 -12.55 -20.37
CA ALA A 687 10.59 -12.80 -19.50
C ALA A 687 11.02 -14.27 -19.54
N LEU A 688 10.06 -15.20 -19.49
CA LEU A 688 10.34 -16.63 -19.59
C LEU A 688 10.88 -17.01 -20.98
N LEU A 689 10.36 -16.42 -22.06
CA LEU A 689 10.89 -16.60 -23.42
C LEU A 689 12.32 -16.08 -23.57
N GLU A 690 12.63 -14.93 -22.98
CA GLU A 690 13.97 -14.33 -22.98
C GLU A 690 14.95 -15.19 -22.18
N ALA A 691 14.56 -15.61 -20.97
CA ALA A 691 15.36 -16.52 -20.14
C ALA A 691 15.59 -17.88 -20.83
N VAL A 692 14.60 -18.42 -21.53
CA VAL A 692 14.74 -19.65 -22.33
C VAL A 692 15.65 -19.47 -23.54
N ALA A 693 15.63 -18.29 -24.18
CA ALA A 693 16.51 -17.98 -25.31
C ALA A 693 17.97 -17.79 -24.89
N GLU A 694 18.21 -17.35 -23.65
CA GLU A 694 19.55 -17.13 -23.08
C GLU A 694 20.12 -18.36 -22.35
N SER A 695 19.28 -19.34 -22.01
CA SER A 695 19.70 -20.54 -21.25
C SER A 695 20.40 -21.58 -22.14
N ASP A 696 21.53 -22.11 -21.65
CA ASP A 696 22.23 -23.25 -22.24
C ASP A 696 21.45 -24.58 -22.08
N ASP A 697 20.49 -24.64 -21.14
CA ASP A 697 19.56 -25.75 -20.93
C ASP A 697 18.12 -25.24 -20.74
N PRO A 698 17.39 -25.00 -21.84
CA PRO A 698 16.01 -24.52 -21.77
C PRO A 698 15.04 -25.55 -21.17
N GLY A 699 15.39 -26.84 -21.22
CA GLY A 699 14.58 -27.92 -20.67
C GLY A 699 14.54 -27.86 -19.14
N ALA A 700 15.71 -27.75 -18.50
CA ALA A 700 15.81 -27.63 -17.05
C ALA A 700 15.11 -26.37 -16.51
N LEU A 701 15.24 -25.23 -17.22
CA LEU A 701 14.60 -23.97 -16.83
C LEU A 701 13.07 -24.08 -16.88
N LEU A 702 12.52 -24.62 -17.98
CA LEU A 702 11.08 -24.81 -18.12
C LEU A 702 10.52 -25.87 -17.18
N GLU A 703 11.31 -26.88 -16.82
CA GLU A 703 10.94 -27.86 -15.79
C GLU A 703 10.88 -27.21 -14.40
N GLY A 704 11.87 -26.37 -14.05
CA GLY A 704 11.84 -25.59 -12.81
C GLY A 704 10.64 -24.63 -12.73
N ALA A 705 10.35 -23.88 -13.80
CA ALA A 705 9.18 -23.01 -13.86
C ALA A 705 7.86 -23.78 -13.76
N LEU A 706 7.80 -25.01 -14.29
CA LEU A 706 6.62 -25.88 -14.14
C LEU A 706 6.47 -26.40 -12.71
N GLU A 707 7.56 -26.68 -12.00
CA GLU A 707 7.56 -27.11 -10.60
C GLU A 707 7.20 -25.98 -9.62
N GLU A 708 7.65 -24.76 -9.91
CA GLU A 708 7.25 -23.55 -9.19
C GLU A 708 5.74 -23.31 -9.34
N ALA A 709 5.22 -23.29 -10.57
CA ALA A 709 3.79 -23.13 -10.84
C ALA A 709 2.94 -24.23 -10.16
N LEU A 710 3.48 -25.44 -10.00
CA LEU A 710 2.82 -26.52 -9.27
C LEU A 710 2.79 -26.30 -7.76
N THR A 711 3.87 -25.79 -7.19
CA THR A 711 3.98 -25.51 -5.76
C THR A 711 2.93 -24.48 -5.34
N ASP A 712 2.66 -23.53 -6.23
CA ASP A 712 1.71 -22.43 -5.99
C ASP A 712 0.29 -22.72 -6.48
N ALA A 713 0.04 -23.90 -7.07
CA ALA A 713 -1.21 -24.24 -7.76
C ALA A 713 -1.64 -23.19 -8.81
N ASP A 714 -0.66 -22.58 -9.50
CA ASP A 714 -0.86 -21.52 -10.50
C ASP A 714 -1.13 -22.11 -11.91
N ALA A 715 -2.41 -22.24 -12.26
CA ALA A 715 -2.83 -22.70 -13.58
C ALA A 715 -2.35 -21.77 -14.72
N ASP A 716 -2.23 -20.46 -14.48
CA ASP A 716 -1.73 -19.52 -15.47
C ASP A 716 -0.22 -19.66 -15.68
N GLY A 717 0.54 -19.98 -14.63
CA GLY A 717 1.93 -20.44 -14.68
C GLY A 717 2.11 -21.66 -15.58
N VAL A 718 1.27 -22.69 -15.41
CA VAL A 718 1.31 -23.89 -16.27
C VAL A 718 0.94 -23.57 -17.73
N ARG A 719 -0.06 -22.70 -17.96
CA ARG A 719 -0.40 -22.21 -19.31
C ARG A 719 0.73 -21.40 -19.94
N ARG A 720 1.44 -20.56 -19.18
CA ARG A 720 2.64 -19.84 -19.65
C ARG A 720 3.68 -20.82 -20.17
N VAL A 721 4.04 -21.82 -19.37
CA VAL A 721 5.03 -22.86 -19.76
C VAL A 721 4.59 -23.57 -21.05
N LEU A 722 3.31 -23.90 -21.20
CA LEU A 722 2.77 -24.48 -22.44
C LEU A 722 2.87 -23.53 -23.64
N ARG A 723 2.63 -22.22 -23.46
CA ARG A 723 2.80 -21.23 -24.54
C ARG A 723 4.26 -21.06 -24.93
N VAL A 724 5.22 -21.14 -24.00
CA VAL A 724 6.65 -21.14 -24.32
C VAL A 724 7.03 -22.41 -25.10
N LEU A 725 6.59 -23.57 -24.63
CA LEU A 725 6.84 -24.86 -25.28
C LEU A 725 6.29 -24.93 -26.72
N GLN A 726 5.21 -24.20 -27.03
CA GLN A 726 4.67 -24.09 -28.39
C GLN A 726 5.46 -23.14 -29.30
N ARG A 727 6.32 -22.29 -28.74
CA ARG A 727 7.12 -21.30 -29.48
C ARG A 727 8.58 -21.72 -29.63
N VAL A 728 9.06 -22.55 -28.72
CA VAL A 728 10.44 -23.06 -28.69
C VAL A 728 10.41 -24.53 -29.12
N ASP A 729 10.34 -24.76 -30.43
CA ASP A 729 10.09 -26.09 -31.01
C ASP A 729 11.32 -27.03 -31.05
N ASP A 730 12.46 -26.65 -30.46
CA ASP A 730 13.76 -27.24 -30.84
C ASP A 730 14.67 -27.61 -29.65
N PHE A 731 14.13 -28.29 -28.62
CA PHE A 731 14.98 -28.94 -27.60
C PHE A 731 14.51 -30.35 -27.21
N ALA A 732 15.48 -31.19 -26.84
CA ALA A 732 15.22 -32.56 -26.44
C ALA A 732 14.36 -32.61 -25.17
N GLY A 733 13.18 -33.23 -25.25
CA GLY A 733 12.27 -33.38 -24.11
C GLY A 733 11.07 -32.43 -24.09
N ALA A 734 11.00 -31.43 -24.99
CA ALA A 734 9.89 -30.47 -25.07
C ALA A 734 8.50 -31.16 -25.13
N ALA A 735 8.36 -32.22 -25.92
CA ALA A 735 7.12 -32.98 -26.04
C ALA A 735 6.73 -33.70 -24.73
N ALA A 736 7.69 -34.21 -23.97
CA ALA A 736 7.45 -34.87 -22.69
C ALA A 736 7.03 -33.86 -21.62
N LEU A 737 7.67 -32.69 -21.60
CA LEU A 737 7.33 -31.60 -20.69
C LEU A 737 5.95 -31.00 -21.00
N ALA A 738 5.61 -30.82 -22.29
CA ALA A 738 4.28 -30.39 -22.70
C ALA A 738 3.18 -31.40 -22.32
N ALA A 739 3.45 -32.70 -22.44
CA ALA A 739 2.52 -33.74 -21.99
C ALA A 739 2.36 -33.75 -20.46
N ARG A 740 3.42 -33.47 -19.70
CA ARG A 740 3.36 -33.30 -18.23
C ARG A 740 2.51 -32.08 -17.87
N ALA A 741 2.78 -30.91 -18.44
CA ALA A 741 2.03 -29.68 -18.20
C ALA A 741 0.52 -29.81 -18.53
N ARG A 742 0.14 -30.48 -19.63
CA ARG A 742 -1.27 -30.74 -19.95
C ARG A 742 -1.97 -31.62 -18.91
N ARG A 743 -1.33 -32.71 -18.47
CA ARG A 743 -1.87 -33.57 -17.39
C ARG A 743 -2.02 -32.82 -16.07
N LEU A 744 -1.22 -31.78 -15.84
CA LEU A 744 -1.29 -30.95 -14.64
C LEU A 744 -2.46 -29.97 -14.70
N LEU A 745 -2.70 -29.33 -15.86
CA LEU A 745 -3.92 -28.53 -16.07
C LEU A 745 -5.18 -29.38 -15.91
N GLU A 746 -5.20 -30.60 -16.45
CA GLU A 746 -6.30 -31.55 -16.27
C GLU A 746 -6.55 -31.92 -14.79
N ARG A 747 -5.52 -31.86 -13.92
CA ARG A 747 -5.66 -32.13 -12.47
C ARG A 747 -6.06 -30.90 -11.66
N LEU A 748 -5.84 -29.71 -12.18
CA LEU A 748 -6.21 -28.44 -11.54
C LEU A 748 -7.67 -28.04 -11.84
N ASP A 749 -8.47 -28.92 -12.46
CA ASP A 749 -9.90 -28.71 -12.80
C ASP A 749 -10.18 -27.45 -13.63
N GLU A 750 -9.21 -27.00 -14.44
CA GLU A 750 -9.42 -25.95 -15.43
C GLU A 750 -9.36 -26.56 -16.84
N GLU A 751 -10.45 -26.44 -17.63
CA GLU A 751 -10.46 -26.87 -19.03
C GLU A 751 -9.28 -26.23 -19.81
N PRO A 752 -8.58 -27.00 -20.67
CA PRO A 752 -7.29 -26.64 -21.25
C PRO A 752 -7.31 -25.48 -22.27
#